data_AF-A0AAE1HZ23-F1
#
_entry.id   AF-A0AAE1HZ23-F1
#
_cell.length_a   1.000
_cell.length_b   1.000
_cell.length_c   1.000
_cell.angle_alpha   90.00
_cell.angle_beta   90.00
_cell.angle_gamma   90.00
#
_symmetry.space_group_name_H-M   'P 1'
#
loop_
_entity.id
_entity.type
_entity.pdbx_description
1 polymer ?
#
loop_
_entity_poly.entity_id
_entity_poly.type
_entity_poly.pdbx_seq_one_letter_code
_entity_poly.pdbx_strand_id
1 'polypeptide(L)'
;EILAEWGGGSFYNDQYLSEAYTQMLLALMNASPNDRADPRIVPFLLVGFLAYQRVQEGADPQALLTFRMALAMVGQGSPDPPNHPAAPPVQSGPPSPQPGPSRPPSPQPGDKRPLEEVGEAEQPTLEVLQSRERHLKRFKTTFREEVVQIKGLGESLPSDQLMEEMFDTVLARQRDAVHAKDDDRVILEIESSENADNAVWFSLRKTSQINGRIVLDKLTRVLNSNQSFMADGRLKISYIHVKTPEAGGRRTNVAPNESMDQWLQRMINRKAIYSPDNNDNMCLTRSVAVAMGYYSMNKLTFFRFKNNERAQKKAAQKLCDDAQIDPTLPCGIDEIQKLQDSLPEHRLCVFTDKKETTQDTPVPGKEETYEHKPNLLVCQAVCDQCIGVKQNDFFCNVCKTRQHVFHNLDDPNVSVMGQFFDYLQSFGAKTEILAVAHNSKAFDSIFALQEIIARKLKPELTLAGAKIICMKVGNWKFIDSLSFMPMALSAMPKAFGLTELKKGYWPFLANKPEYYNYEGPLLPKDLYCISTMKSRAAAEFHAWHDGQVHNNYVFNFRKEFVEYCISDVTILREACTAFRKIYQEVAGYDPMFNCITLSSACMSAFRRNFLQKDTIGIVPPGGYHGRGKQSHIALQWLDFEAHKIGQVIKTIYTDREVSVMGRHVDGYVEFQHDDGHTIKRIYQFHGCYWHQCPTHFPATEGDSENRYVNTQKITEMFRENGFEVIEKWECDFKRELTSDPATKAFFEQHPTVRVTPLHLRDALCGGRTSALKWYHKADLDKGEKIKMVDVISEYPNANLRGEFPYGHPQIFLEGDPNMPPFDQWNGVIKCTVLPPRELYIPILPLKTQGRLMFPLCRTCAEQGCSEICRHTPEDRKFTDTWCVPELKLAVQKGYVIMSVHEVYQYPGTKQYNPLTQEDGLLSGYIRCFMALKMQASGWPADCTTDELKAQFIKDTLKHDGVDLDPSKMEKNPALRTLSKLMCNAFWGKFGEKTLRPKTELIFQNEKLISMMADPKITITGLLPLSDECIQVKWEPISDTEESLPTSSLILAAFTTCLGRLQLYHYLDQVNERALYCDTDSVAYISRPGEPDIPTGTHLGDLTDQVEEDHGPGSFITEFVAGGPKNYAFKVAVGGDLSNIKVCIKVRGISINASCDELVTFDNLKAMVMGSRDKITVPIPHQIARLPTWQIVTRASHKNWKPVNIKRRRVDVANTVPHGFNAWDMAEEEDQDLLEAMELLADA
;
A
#
# COMPACT_ATOMS: atom_id res chain seq x y z
N GLU A 1 -50.28 -31.09 8.82
CA GLU A 1 -49.81 -30.15 7.78
C GLU A 1 -48.31 -30.27 7.55
N ILE A 2 -47.43 -29.85 8.48
CA ILE A 2 -45.96 -29.96 8.30
C ILE A 2 -45.50 -31.38 7.88
N LEU A 3 -45.99 -32.44 8.55
CA LEU A 3 -45.70 -33.84 8.19
C LEU A 3 -46.31 -34.33 6.86
N ALA A 4 -47.11 -33.50 6.18
CA ALA A 4 -47.69 -33.78 4.85
C ALA A 4 -47.01 -32.97 3.73
N GLU A 5 -46.39 -31.82 4.03
CA GLU A 5 -45.47 -31.13 3.11
C GLU A 5 -44.17 -31.92 2.91
N TRP A 6 -43.72 -32.63 3.96
CA TRP A 6 -42.56 -33.52 3.91
C TRP A 6 -42.92 -34.87 3.29
N GLY A 7 -43.24 -34.87 1.99
CA GLY A 7 -43.62 -36.06 1.22
C GLY A 7 -42.49 -37.08 1.04
N GLY A 8 -42.12 -37.80 2.11
CA GLY A 8 -40.96 -38.69 2.09
C GLY A 8 -40.56 -39.40 3.40
N GLY A 9 -41.48 -39.63 4.35
CA GLY A 9 -41.28 -40.58 5.45
C GLY A 9 -40.63 -40.04 6.74
N SER A 10 -41.34 -40.18 7.85
CA SER A 10 -40.82 -40.01 9.22
C SER A 10 -40.59 -41.38 9.86
N PHE A 11 -39.52 -41.54 10.63
CA PHE A 11 -39.07 -42.83 11.21
C PHE A 11 -39.41 -43.03 12.70
N TYR A 12 -40.20 -42.13 13.30
CA TYR A 12 -40.50 -42.15 14.74
C TYR A 12 -41.93 -42.64 15.02
N ASN A 13 -42.13 -43.41 16.09
CA ASN A 13 -43.46 -43.84 16.53
C ASN A 13 -44.05 -42.89 17.58
N ASP A 14 -45.38 -42.89 17.69
CA ASP A 14 -46.12 -41.93 18.54
C ASP A 14 -45.85 -42.12 20.03
N GLN A 15 -45.48 -43.33 20.46
CA GLN A 15 -45.21 -43.65 21.87
C GLN A 15 -43.92 -42.96 22.36
N TYR A 16 -42.85 -43.00 21.56
CA TYR A 16 -41.60 -42.27 21.86
C TYR A 16 -41.81 -40.74 21.87
N LEU A 17 -42.66 -40.22 20.98
CA LEU A 17 -43.04 -38.80 20.98
C LEU A 17 -43.83 -38.42 22.24
N SER A 18 -44.72 -39.31 22.72
CA SER A 18 -45.53 -39.10 23.94
C SER A 18 -44.69 -39.03 25.22
N GLU A 19 -43.76 -39.96 25.42
CA GLU A 19 -42.88 -39.97 26.61
C GLU A 19 -41.94 -38.76 26.64
N ALA A 20 -41.37 -38.38 25.49
CA ALA A 20 -40.55 -37.18 25.36
C ALA A 20 -41.33 -35.90 25.74
N TYR A 21 -42.60 -35.79 25.31
CA TYR A 21 -43.48 -34.67 25.66
C TYR A 21 -43.79 -34.60 27.16
N THR A 22 -43.96 -35.76 27.81
CA THR A 22 -44.29 -35.83 29.25
C THR A 22 -43.09 -35.43 30.11
N GLN A 23 -41.88 -35.90 29.77
CA GLN A 23 -40.64 -35.47 30.44
C GLN A 23 -40.38 -33.96 30.24
N MET A 24 -40.63 -33.43 29.04
CA MET A 24 -40.48 -32.00 28.74
C MET A 24 -41.38 -31.11 29.63
N LEU A 25 -42.64 -31.51 29.83
CA LEU A 25 -43.58 -30.78 30.70
C LEU A 25 -43.12 -30.76 32.16
N LEU A 26 -42.64 -31.88 32.69
CA LEU A 26 -42.10 -31.96 34.05
C LEU A 26 -40.84 -31.09 34.23
N ALA A 27 -39.97 -31.01 33.24
CA ALA A 27 -38.82 -30.10 33.27
C ALA A 27 -39.25 -28.62 33.27
N LEU A 28 -40.16 -28.23 32.35
CA LEU A 28 -40.70 -26.88 32.25
C LEU A 28 -41.44 -26.43 33.53
N MET A 29 -42.17 -27.33 34.19
CA MET A 29 -42.86 -27.03 35.44
C MET A 29 -41.91 -26.76 36.62
N ASN A 30 -40.64 -27.12 36.53
CA ASN A 30 -39.61 -26.91 37.55
C ASN A 30 -38.58 -25.80 37.22
N ALA A 31 -38.52 -25.31 35.98
CA ALA A 31 -37.62 -24.23 35.55
C ALA A 31 -37.98 -22.86 36.18
N SER A 32 -37.08 -21.86 36.16
CA SER A 32 -37.40 -20.54 36.74
C SER A 32 -38.45 -19.78 35.92
N PRO A 33 -39.18 -18.80 36.48
CA PRO A 33 -40.23 -18.07 35.75
C PRO A 33 -39.74 -17.36 34.48
N ASN A 34 -38.49 -16.90 34.45
CA ASN A 34 -37.91 -16.24 33.27
C ASN A 34 -37.50 -17.25 32.18
N ASP A 35 -37.09 -18.46 32.55
CA ASP A 35 -36.69 -19.51 31.59
C ASP A 35 -37.90 -20.12 30.85
N ARG A 36 -39.11 -19.96 31.41
CA ARG A 36 -40.38 -20.43 30.81
C ARG A 36 -40.90 -19.51 29.69
N ALA A 37 -40.22 -18.41 29.37
CA ALA A 37 -40.78 -17.30 28.61
C ALA A 37 -40.90 -17.50 27.08
N ASP A 38 -40.19 -18.48 26.48
CA ASP A 38 -40.45 -18.89 25.08
C ASP A 38 -40.65 -20.41 24.96
N PRO A 39 -41.89 -20.90 24.90
CA PRO A 39 -42.18 -22.33 24.82
C PRO A 39 -41.81 -22.97 23.47
N ARG A 40 -41.45 -22.18 22.44
CA ARG A 40 -41.13 -22.70 21.10
C ARG A 40 -39.72 -23.28 21.02
N ILE A 41 -38.81 -22.83 21.89
CA ILE A 41 -37.38 -23.20 21.91
C ILE A 41 -37.14 -24.56 22.56
N VAL A 42 -37.95 -24.93 23.56
CA VAL A 42 -37.72 -26.11 24.42
C VAL A 42 -37.73 -27.45 23.65
N PRO A 43 -38.65 -27.74 22.71
CA PRO A 43 -38.63 -29.00 21.97
C PRO A 43 -37.34 -29.20 21.16
N PHE A 44 -36.81 -28.13 20.56
CA PHE A 44 -35.57 -28.20 19.79
C PHE A 44 -34.36 -28.45 20.70
N LEU A 45 -34.26 -27.77 21.86
CA LEU A 45 -33.21 -28.04 22.84
C LEU A 45 -33.24 -29.50 23.34
N LEU A 46 -34.43 -30.07 23.56
CA LEU A 46 -34.60 -31.45 24.00
C LEU A 46 -34.16 -32.46 22.93
N VAL A 47 -34.61 -32.27 21.68
CA VAL A 47 -34.20 -33.07 20.52
C VAL A 47 -32.68 -32.97 20.29
N GLY A 48 -32.12 -31.76 20.46
CA GLY A 48 -30.67 -31.54 20.37
C GLY A 48 -29.89 -32.27 21.47
N PHE A 49 -30.34 -32.21 22.72
CA PHE A 49 -29.66 -32.86 23.84
C PHE A 49 -29.67 -34.39 23.72
N LEU A 50 -30.80 -35.00 23.36
CA LEU A 50 -30.89 -36.45 23.15
C LEU A 50 -30.05 -36.91 21.96
N ALA A 51 -30.00 -36.12 20.89
CA ALA A 51 -29.13 -36.38 19.74
C ALA A 51 -27.63 -36.24 20.12
N TYR A 52 -27.27 -35.27 20.95
CA TYR A 52 -25.92 -35.12 21.49
C TYR A 52 -25.51 -36.31 22.36
N GLN A 53 -26.39 -36.85 23.22
CA GLN A 53 -26.10 -38.06 24.00
C GLN A 53 -25.83 -39.27 23.09
N ARG A 54 -26.64 -39.50 22.05
CA ARG A 54 -26.38 -40.58 21.07
C ARG A 54 -25.08 -40.40 20.28
N VAL A 55 -24.65 -39.17 20.02
CA VAL A 55 -23.33 -38.89 19.42
C VAL A 55 -22.18 -39.28 20.37
N GLN A 56 -22.34 -39.11 21.68
CA GLN A 56 -21.35 -39.57 22.68
C GLN A 56 -21.31 -41.09 22.83
N GLU A 57 -22.46 -41.76 22.72
CA GLU A 57 -22.56 -43.22 22.92
C GLU A 57 -22.15 -44.06 21.70
N GLY A 58 -22.32 -43.58 20.46
CA GLY A 58 -21.81 -44.32 19.30
C GLY A 58 -22.27 -43.84 17.92
N ALA A 59 -21.60 -42.81 17.38
CA ALA A 59 -21.40 -42.61 15.94
C ALA A 59 -22.63 -42.68 15.00
N ASP A 60 -23.79 -42.13 15.41
CA ASP A 60 -24.90 -41.79 14.50
C ASP A 60 -24.64 -40.41 13.82
N PRO A 61 -24.41 -40.35 12.49
CA PRO A 61 -24.16 -39.09 11.79
C PRO A 61 -25.39 -38.19 11.67
N GLN A 62 -26.61 -38.74 11.67
CA GLN A 62 -27.83 -37.92 11.64
C GLN A 62 -28.05 -37.24 12.99
N ALA A 63 -27.77 -37.92 14.11
CA ALA A 63 -27.87 -37.30 15.43
C ALA A 63 -26.98 -36.03 15.55
N LEU A 64 -25.77 -36.04 14.99
CA LEU A 64 -24.91 -34.83 14.96
C LEU A 64 -25.48 -33.71 14.08
N LEU A 65 -26.19 -34.03 12.99
CA LEU A 65 -26.87 -33.05 12.14
C LEU A 65 -28.11 -32.48 12.84
N THR A 66 -28.93 -33.33 13.45
CA THR A 66 -30.11 -32.97 14.23
C THR A 66 -29.75 -32.06 15.41
N PHE A 67 -28.66 -32.34 16.13
CA PHE A 67 -28.13 -31.46 17.19
C PHE A 67 -27.77 -30.07 16.66
N ARG A 68 -27.15 -29.98 15.47
CA ARG A 68 -26.78 -28.72 14.83
C ARG A 68 -27.99 -27.95 14.29
N MET A 69 -28.99 -28.64 13.76
CA MET A 69 -30.25 -28.02 13.30
C MET A 69 -31.07 -27.49 14.48
N ALA A 70 -31.16 -28.25 15.58
CA ALA A 70 -31.77 -27.78 16.82
C ALA A 70 -31.13 -26.47 17.32
N LEU A 71 -29.79 -26.43 17.41
CA LEU A 71 -29.04 -25.22 17.78
C LEU A 71 -29.29 -24.04 16.81
N ALA A 72 -29.48 -24.30 15.52
CA ALA A 72 -29.76 -23.26 14.53
C ALA A 72 -31.19 -22.69 14.63
N MET A 73 -32.20 -23.52 14.90
CA MET A 73 -33.60 -23.06 14.96
C MET A 73 -33.95 -22.31 16.26
N VAL A 74 -33.18 -22.49 17.32
CA VAL A 74 -33.20 -21.59 18.49
C VAL A 74 -32.62 -20.20 18.16
N GLY A 75 -31.89 -20.05 17.05
CA GLY A 75 -31.15 -18.84 16.68
C GLY A 75 -31.88 -17.81 15.82
N GLN A 76 -33.02 -18.12 15.19
CA GLN A 76 -33.77 -17.14 14.38
C GLN A 76 -35.30 -17.33 14.43
N GLY A 77 -36.00 -16.29 14.92
CA GLY A 77 -37.42 -16.06 14.66
C GLY A 77 -37.62 -15.14 13.46
N SER A 78 -38.62 -15.42 12.63
CA SER A 78 -38.99 -14.61 11.45
C SER A 78 -40.53 -14.70 11.21
N PRO A 79 -41.11 -14.18 10.10
CA PRO A 79 -42.04 -13.06 10.11
C PRO A 79 -43.49 -13.48 9.73
N ASP A 80 -44.35 -12.54 9.31
CA ASP A 80 -45.44 -12.84 8.36
C ASP A 80 -45.89 -11.61 7.50
N PRO A 81 -46.55 -11.79 6.32
CA PRO A 81 -46.87 -10.75 5.32
C PRO A 81 -48.38 -10.30 5.46
N PRO A 82 -49.25 -9.92 4.46
CA PRO A 82 -49.28 -9.99 2.98
C PRO A 82 -49.15 -8.58 2.31
N ASN A 83 -49.74 -8.11 1.19
CA ASN A 83 -50.84 -8.55 0.30
C ASN A 83 -50.79 -7.95 -1.15
N HIS A 84 -51.92 -7.97 -1.86
CA HIS A 84 -52.11 -7.90 -3.33
C HIS A 84 -53.04 -6.71 -3.80
N PRO A 85 -53.43 -6.54 -5.10
CA PRO A 85 -52.73 -6.59 -6.41
C PRO A 85 -53.17 -5.52 -7.48
N ALA A 86 -52.58 -5.57 -8.71
CA ALA A 86 -53.20 -5.29 -10.06
C ALA A 86 -53.75 -3.87 -10.43
N ALA A 87 -53.91 -3.41 -11.69
CA ALA A 87 -53.35 -3.75 -13.03
C ALA A 87 -53.45 -2.53 -14.04
N PRO A 88 -53.76 -2.59 -15.38
CA PRO A 88 -52.80 -2.11 -16.40
C PRO A 88 -53.29 -0.99 -17.41
N PRO A 89 -53.03 -0.93 -18.75
CA PRO A 89 -52.42 0.25 -19.43
C PRO A 89 -53.16 0.76 -20.71
N VAL A 90 -52.52 1.60 -21.58
CA VAL A 90 -52.53 1.57 -23.10
C VAL A 90 -51.91 2.85 -23.76
N GLN A 91 -50.88 2.65 -24.62
CA GLN A 91 -50.57 3.16 -26.01
C GLN A 91 -50.91 4.61 -26.52
N SER A 92 -50.50 5.11 -27.70
CA SER A 92 -49.20 5.18 -28.48
C SER A 92 -49.40 5.89 -29.85
N GLY A 93 -48.45 6.68 -30.41
CA GLY A 93 -48.53 7.16 -31.82
C GLY A 93 -47.34 8.04 -32.35
N PRO A 94 -47.04 8.11 -33.68
CA PRO A 94 -45.67 8.36 -34.20
C PRO A 94 -45.52 9.41 -35.40
N PRO A 95 -44.69 9.30 -36.49
CA PRO A 95 -43.44 10.11 -36.63
C PRO A 95 -42.99 10.65 -38.05
N SER A 96 -41.82 11.34 -38.10
CA SER A 96 -40.78 11.42 -39.21
C SER A 96 -41.08 12.24 -40.52
N PRO A 97 -40.16 12.45 -41.53
CA PRO A 97 -38.70 12.19 -41.72
C PRO A 97 -37.83 13.36 -42.38
N GLN A 98 -36.62 13.09 -42.93
CA GLN A 98 -35.63 14.02 -43.60
C GLN A 98 -35.53 13.87 -45.16
N PRO A 99 -34.84 14.76 -45.95
CA PRO A 99 -33.39 14.66 -46.36
C PRO A 99 -32.69 16.07 -46.54
N GLY A 100 -31.54 16.38 -47.23
CA GLY A 100 -30.48 15.70 -48.04
C GLY A 100 -29.40 16.69 -48.63
N PRO A 101 -28.24 16.27 -49.25
CA PRO A 101 -27.02 17.13 -49.48
C PRO A 101 -26.32 17.12 -50.89
N SER A 102 -25.29 17.99 -51.13
CA SER A 102 -24.24 17.88 -52.22
C SER A 102 -22.97 18.79 -52.01
N ARG A 103 -21.96 18.84 -52.95
CA ARG A 103 -20.52 19.19 -52.67
C ARG A 103 -19.78 20.06 -53.79
N PRO A 104 -18.42 20.07 -54.02
CA PRO A 104 -17.51 21.28 -54.06
C PRO A 104 -16.90 21.67 -55.44
N PRO A 105 -15.95 22.65 -55.54
CA PRO A 105 -14.53 22.35 -55.91
C PRO A 105 -13.42 23.30 -55.32
N SER A 106 -12.20 23.33 -55.91
CA SER A 106 -10.94 24.06 -55.50
C SER A 106 -10.18 24.60 -56.76
N PRO A 107 -8.89 25.08 -56.81
CA PRO A 107 -7.86 25.48 -55.80
C PRO A 107 -6.94 26.74 -56.11
N GLN A 108 -6.14 27.22 -55.12
CA GLN A 108 -4.79 27.92 -55.22
C GLN A 108 -4.62 29.29 -55.99
N PRO A 109 -3.44 29.99 -55.96
CA PRO A 109 -2.55 30.42 -54.84
C PRO A 109 -2.02 31.91 -54.95
N GLY A 110 -1.25 32.44 -53.97
CA GLY A 110 -0.36 33.62 -54.16
C GLY A 110 -0.02 34.50 -52.92
N ASP A 111 1.22 34.99 -52.82
CA ASP A 111 1.79 35.75 -51.67
C ASP A 111 1.67 37.29 -51.72
N LYS A 112 1.61 37.94 -50.52
CA LYS A 112 2.42 39.12 -50.11
C LYS A 112 2.18 39.57 -48.65
N ARG A 113 3.25 39.98 -47.94
CA ARG A 113 3.26 40.86 -46.74
C ARG A 113 3.90 42.22 -47.13
N PRO A 114 3.63 43.35 -46.43
CA PRO A 114 4.25 43.71 -45.13
C PRO A 114 3.21 43.83 -43.97
N LEU A 115 3.57 43.67 -42.68
CA LEU A 115 4.16 44.67 -41.73
C LEU A 115 3.28 45.92 -41.53
N GLU A 116 2.94 46.38 -40.32
CA GLU A 116 3.15 45.82 -38.96
C GLU A 116 2.15 46.50 -38.00
N GLU A 117 1.43 45.75 -37.17
CA GLU A 117 0.63 46.29 -36.05
C GLU A 117 1.03 45.58 -34.75
N VAL A 118 0.99 46.31 -33.64
CA VAL A 118 1.39 45.80 -32.32
C VAL A 118 0.33 44.81 -31.85
N GLY A 119 0.70 43.53 -31.77
CA GLY A 119 -0.20 42.48 -31.30
C GLY A 119 -0.65 42.73 -29.87
N GLU A 120 -1.96 42.73 -29.65
CA GLU A 120 -2.54 42.53 -28.32
C GLU A 120 -2.02 41.20 -27.75
N ALA A 121 -1.84 41.13 -26.43
CA ALA A 121 -1.48 39.87 -25.80
C ALA A 121 -2.63 38.86 -25.97
N GLU A 122 -2.43 37.82 -26.79
CA GLU A 122 -3.45 36.80 -27.08
C GLU A 122 -3.98 36.22 -25.76
N GLN A 123 -5.27 36.41 -25.49
CA GLN A 123 -5.92 35.78 -24.36
C GLN A 123 -5.77 34.25 -24.47
N PRO A 124 -5.45 33.53 -23.38
CA PRO A 124 -5.11 32.12 -23.48
C PRO A 124 -6.30 31.28 -23.96
N THR A 125 -6.17 30.70 -25.14
CA THR A 125 -7.23 29.93 -25.80
C THR A 125 -7.08 28.44 -25.56
N LEU A 126 -8.21 27.73 -25.39
CA LEU A 126 -8.25 26.30 -25.10
C LEU A 126 -8.72 25.51 -26.32
N GLU A 127 -7.80 24.75 -26.91
CA GLU A 127 -8.01 23.89 -28.08
C GLU A 127 -8.16 22.43 -27.65
N VAL A 128 -9.07 21.67 -28.28
CA VAL A 128 -9.22 20.22 -28.02
C VAL A 128 -8.45 19.44 -29.09
N LEU A 129 -7.32 18.83 -28.69
CA LEU A 129 -6.47 18.04 -29.59
C LEU A 129 -7.03 16.63 -29.85
N GLN A 130 -7.71 16.04 -28.88
CA GLN A 130 -8.28 14.70 -28.98
C GLN A 130 -9.45 14.53 -28.01
N SER A 131 -10.48 13.80 -28.42
CA SER A 131 -11.56 13.32 -27.56
C SER A 131 -11.78 11.83 -27.79
N ARG A 132 -12.09 11.08 -26.73
CA ARG A 132 -12.37 9.63 -26.73
C ARG A 132 -13.45 9.31 -25.72
N GLU A 133 -14.24 8.26 -25.97
CA GLU A 133 -15.29 7.83 -25.07
C GLU A 133 -15.43 6.30 -25.05
N ARG A 134 -15.67 5.72 -23.88
CA ARG A 134 -15.97 4.30 -23.67
C ARG A 134 -17.11 4.14 -22.68
N HIS A 135 -18.23 3.60 -23.14
CA HIS A 135 -19.42 3.36 -22.31
C HIS A 135 -19.51 1.91 -21.82
N LEU A 136 -19.39 1.70 -20.51
CA LEU A 136 -19.56 0.39 -19.87
C LEU A 136 -21.04 0.13 -19.53
N LYS A 137 -21.77 -0.43 -20.50
CA LYS A 137 -23.20 -0.78 -20.39
C LYS A 137 -23.56 -1.53 -19.09
N ARG A 138 -22.74 -2.52 -18.70
CA ARG A 138 -22.95 -3.34 -17.48
C ARG A 138 -22.97 -2.50 -16.20
N PHE A 139 -22.19 -1.42 -16.16
CA PHE A 139 -21.99 -0.56 -14.99
C PHE A 139 -22.66 0.82 -15.13
N LYS A 140 -23.42 1.06 -16.21
CA LYS A 140 -24.05 2.36 -16.53
C LYS A 140 -23.08 3.55 -16.39
N THR A 141 -21.82 3.33 -16.75
CA THR A 141 -20.69 4.25 -16.53
C THR A 141 -20.09 4.65 -17.87
N THR A 142 -19.88 5.95 -18.09
CA THR A 142 -19.23 6.50 -19.27
C THR A 142 -17.87 7.07 -18.89
N PHE A 143 -16.81 6.57 -19.52
CA PHE A 143 -15.45 7.09 -19.41
C PHE A 143 -15.19 7.98 -20.62
N ARG A 144 -15.04 9.29 -20.41
CA ARG A 144 -14.73 10.28 -21.44
C ARG A 144 -13.34 10.87 -21.19
N GLU A 145 -12.54 11.03 -22.22
CA GLU A 145 -11.14 11.49 -22.15
C GLU A 145 -10.95 12.60 -23.19
N GLU A 146 -10.53 13.79 -22.77
CA GLU A 146 -10.17 14.89 -23.68
C GLU A 146 -8.74 15.36 -23.41
N VAL A 147 -7.94 15.48 -24.48
CA VAL A 147 -6.63 16.13 -24.45
C VAL A 147 -6.82 17.56 -24.94
N VAL A 148 -6.49 18.53 -24.11
CA VAL A 148 -6.61 19.96 -24.36
C VAL A 148 -5.22 20.61 -24.41
N GLN A 149 -5.09 21.61 -25.27
CA GLN A 149 -3.93 22.47 -25.39
C GLN A 149 -4.34 23.88 -25.01
N ILE A 150 -3.57 24.50 -24.12
CA ILE A 150 -3.67 25.93 -23.83
C ILE A 150 -2.63 26.64 -24.70
N LYS A 151 -3.10 27.61 -25.50
CA LYS A 151 -2.30 28.57 -26.27
C LYS A 151 -2.31 29.92 -25.52
N GLY A 152 -1.41 30.84 -25.86
CA GLY A 152 -1.34 32.16 -25.20
C GLY A 152 -0.71 32.16 -23.78
N LEU A 153 -0.11 31.05 -23.33
CA LEU A 153 0.77 31.03 -22.17
C LEU A 153 2.09 31.74 -22.51
N GLY A 154 2.32 32.90 -21.89
CA GLY A 154 3.64 33.55 -21.88
C GLY A 154 4.58 32.92 -20.85
N GLU A 155 5.71 33.57 -20.56
CA GLU A 155 6.66 33.12 -19.52
C GLU A 155 6.08 33.17 -18.09
N SER A 156 4.93 33.83 -17.90
CA SER A 156 4.16 33.90 -16.65
C SER A 156 2.87 33.09 -16.74
N LEU A 157 2.54 32.36 -15.66
CA LEU A 157 1.23 31.73 -15.51
C LEU A 157 0.08 32.76 -15.55
N PRO A 158 -1.10 32.42 -16.13
CA PRO A 158 -2.30 33.25 -16.05
C PRO A 158 -2.80 33.37 -14.60
N SER A 159 -3.67 34.34 -14.35
CA SER A 159 -4.27 34.54 -13.03
C SER A 159 -5.18 33.37 -12.61
N ASP A 160 -5.28 33.14 -11.30
CA ASP A 160 -6.15 32.12 -10.69
C ASP A 160 -7.58 32.14 -11.26
N GLN A 161 -8.18 33.34 -11.37
CA GLN A 161 -9.53 33.51 -11.91
C GLN A 161 -9.65 33.02 -13.36
N LEU A 162 -8.65 33.29 -14.20
CA LEU A 162 -8.68 32.87 -15.61
C LEU A 162 -8.51 31.34 -15.73
N MET A 163 -7.68 30.73 -14.89
CA MET A 163 -7.60 29.26 -14.80
C MET A 163 -8.91 28.63 -14.30
N GLU A 164 -9.58 29.25 -13.34
CA GLU A 164 -10.87 28.85 -12.79
C GLU A 164 -11.96 28.85 -13.89
N GLU A 165 -12.12 29.96 -14.62
CA GLU A 165 -13.05 30.10 -15.76
C GLU A 165 -12.77 29.09 -16.90
N MET A 166 -11.48 28.82 -17.19
CA MET A 166 -11.08 27.81 -18.17
C MET A 166 -11.44 26.38 -17.74
N PHE A 167 -11.24 26.02 -16.48
CA PHE A 167 -11.63 24.70 -15.97
C PHE A 167 -13.14 24.51 -15.93
N ASP A 168 -13.92 25.53 -15.54
CA ASP A 168 -15.39 25.47 -15.58
C ASP A 168 -15.91 25.28 -17.02
N THR A 169 -15.30 25.96 -17.99
CA THR A 169 -15.62 25.78 -19.42
C THR A 169 -15.41 24.34 -19.89
N VAL A 170 -14.34 23.67 -19.44
CA VAL A 170 -14.09 22.25 -19.77
C VAL A 170 -15.05 21.33 -19.01
N LEU A 171 -15.32 21.59 -17.73
CA LEU A 171 -16.21 20.77 -16.89
C LEU A 171 -17.66 20.81 -17.40
N ALA A 172 -18.15 21.97 -17.83
CA ALA A 172 -19.46 22.11 -18.47
C ALA A 172 -19.53 21.29 -19.77
N ARG A 173 -18.56 21.46 -20.69
CA ARG A 173 -18.49 20.69 -21.94
C ARG A 173 -18.50 19.17 -21.71
N GLN A 174 -17.74 18.70 -20.71
CA GLN A 174 -17.69 17.28 -20.35
C GLN A 174 -19.02 16.78 -19.76
N ARG A 175 -19.63 17.56 -18.86
CA ARG A 175 -20.94 17.28 -18.24
C ARG A 175 -22.04 17.14 -19.28
N ASP A 176 -22.11 18.10 -20.21
CA ASP A 176 -23.13 18.14 -21.26
C ASP A 176 -22.98 16.99 -22.25
N ALA A 177 -21.74 16.66 -22.64
CA ALA A 177 -21.45 15.59 -23.59
C ALA A 177 -21.89 14.19 -23.12
N VAL A 178 -21.88 13.93 -21.80
CA VAL A 178 -22.38 12.67 -21.20
C VAL A 178 -23.80 12.79 -20.62
N HIS A 179 -24.45 13.95 -20.80
CA HIS A 179 -25.79 14.28 -20.28
C HIS A 179 -25.94 14.07 -18.76
N ALA A 180 -24.93 14.44 -17.98
CA ALA A 180 -24.91 14.20 -16.54
C ALA A 180 -25.89 15.09 -15.75
N LYS A 181 -26.74 14.45 -14.93
CA LYS A 181 -27.62 15.10 -13.95
C LYS A 181 -26.82 15.55 -12.73
N ASP A 182 -27.31 16.56 -12.00
CA ASP A 182 -26.68 17.10 -10.78
C ASP A 182 -26.47 16.08 -9.63
N ASP A 183 -27.25 15.00 -9.62
CA ASP A 183 -27.14 13.89 -8.68
C ASP A 183 -26.35 12.68 -9.21
N ASP A 184 -25.93 12.68 -10.47
CA ASP A 184 -24.98 11.68 -10.96
C ASP A 184 -23.61 11.86 -10.29
N ARG A 185 -22.80 10.81 -10.31
CA ARG A 185 -21.47 10.85 -9.68
C ARG A 185 -20.38 10.95 -10.74
N VAL A 186 -19.32 11.70 -10.40
CA VAL A 186 -18.16 11.92 -11.26
C VAL A 186 -16.85 11.67 -10.51
N ILE A 187 -15.89 11.06 -11.20
CA ILE A 187 -14.46 11.14 -10.89
C ILE A 187 -13.79 11.93 -12.00
N LEU A 188 -12.87 12.81 -11.63
CA LEU A 188 -12.00 13.53 -12.56
C LEU A 188 -10.55 13.09 -12.35
N GLU A 189 -9.83 12.89 -13.45
CA GLU A 189 -8.38 12.68 -13.48
C GLU A 189 -7.78 13.75 -14.41
N ILE A 190 -6.76 14.48 -13.95
CA ILE A 190 -6.03 15.48 -14.75
C ILE A 190 -4.55 15.10 -14.82
N GLU A 191 -4.08 14.82 -16.02
CA GLU A 191 -2.71 14.41 -16.35
C GLU A 191 -2.05 15.52 -17.18
N SER A 192 -0.80 15.91 -16.86
CA SER A 192 0.00 16.81 -17.70
C SER A 192 1.25 16.08 -18.21
N SER A 193 1.84 16.57 -19.30
CA SER A 193 2.97 15.89 -19.97
C SER A 193 4.18 15.67 -19.07
N GLU A 194 4.56 16.69 -18.28
CA GLU A 194 5.67 16.61 -17.32
C GLU A 194 5.41 15.65 -16.15
N ASN A 195 4.15 15.28 -15.89
CA ASN A 195 3.75 14.51 -14.71
C ASN A 195 2.81 13.33 -15.04
N ALA A 196 2.95 12.75 -16.24
CA ALA A 196 2.09 11.67 -16.75
C ALA A 196 1.99 10.44 -15.81
N ASP A 197 3.06 10.10 -15.10
CA ASP A 197 3.07 9.00 -14.14
C ASP A 197 2.36 9.34 -12.79
N ASN A 198 1.96 10.61 -12.52
CA ASN A 198 1.23 11.04 -11.31
C ASN A 198 0.06 12.02 -11.62
N ALA A 199 -0.93 11.58 -12.40
CA ALA A 199 -2.17 12.35 -12.62
C ALA A 199 -2.88 12.74 -11.31
N VAL A 200 -3.56 13.88 -11.30
CA VAL A 200 -4.29 14.46 -10.17
C VAL A 200 -5.72 13.94 -10.13
N TRP A 201 -6.06 13.20 -9.07
CA TRP A 201 -7.36 12.55 -8.92
C TRP A 201 -8.31 13.33 -8.01
N PHE A 202 -9.57 13.38 -8.43
CA PHE A 202 -10.71 13.88 -7.67
C PHE A 202 -11.59 12.67 -7.30
N SER A 203 -11.81 12.47 -6.00
CA SER A 203 -12.66 11.39 -5.49
C SER A 203 -14.09 11.47 -6.02
N LEU A 204 -14.79 10.34 -6.02
CA LEU A 204 -16.17 10.25 -6.50
C LEU A 204 -17.10 11.20 -5.74
N ARG A 205 -17.61 12.24 -6.42
CA ARG A 205 -18.48 13.29 -5.85
C ARG A 205 -19.69 13.53 -6.76
N LYS A 206 -20.66 14.34 -6.34
CA LYS A 206 -21.74 14.75 -7.27
C LYS A 206 -21.17 15.62 -8.39
N THR A 207 -21.77 15.55 -9.57
CA THR A 207 -21.49 16.45 -10.71
C THR A 207 -21.74 17.92 -10.36
N SER A 208 -22.77 18.19 -9.54
CA SER A 208 -23.07 19.51 -8.95
C SER A 208 -22.05 20.03 -7.94
N GLN A 209 -21.03 19.23 -7.59
CA GLN A 209 -20.01 19.57 -6.59
C GLN A 209 -18.62 19.80 -7.19
N ILE A 210 -18.46 19.81 -8.52
CA ILE A 210 -17.16 20.06 -9.18
C ILE A 210 -17.23 21.31 -10.05
N ASN A 211 -16.23 22.18 -9.89
CA ASN A 211 -16.07 23.45 -10.61
C ASN A 211 -14.58 23.80 -10.73
N GLY A 212 -14.26 24.87 -11.45
CA GLY A 212 -12.90 25.34 -11.68
C GLY A 212 -12.14 25.65 -10.39
N ARG A 213 -12.81 26.26 -9.40
CA ARG A 213 -12.24 26.55 -8.07
C ARG A 213 -11.70 25.30 -7.39
N ILE A 214 -12.52 24.26 -7.31
CA ILE A 214 -12.18 22.99 -6.66
C ILE A 214 -11.06 22.27 -7.41
N VAL A 215 -10.99 22.43 -8.74
CA VAL A 215 -9.85 21.93 -9.53
C VAL A 215 -8.57 22.68 -9.17
N LEU A 216 -8.58 24.02 -9.22
CA LEU A 216 -7.42 24.85 -8.95
C LEU A 216 -6.89 24.69 -7.51
N ASP A 217 -7.77 24.76 -6.51
CA ASP A 217 -7.42 24.56 -5.09
C ASP A 217 -6.84 23.16 -4.82
N LYS A 218 -7.20 22.15 -5.63
CA LYS A 218 -6.63 20.81 -5.56
C LYS A 218 -5.27 20.73 -6.25
N LEU A 219 -5.08 21.38 -7.40
CA LEU A 219 -3.79 21.47 -8.09
C LEU A 219 -2.76 22.17 -7.20
N THR A 220 -3.05 23.35 -6.68
CA THR A 220 -2.15 24.14 -5.82
C THR A 220 -1.70 23.40 -4.55
N ARG A 221 -2.50 22.46 -4.04
CA ARG A 221 -2.15 21.60 -2.89
C ARG A 221 -1.35 20.34 -3.24
N VAL A 222 -1.35 19.92 -4.51
CA VAL A 222 -0.67 18.69 -4.98
C VAL A 222 0.68 19.02 -5.62
N LEU A 223 0.85 20.24 -6.14
CA LEU A 223 2.07 20.71 -6.76
C LEU A 223 3.08 21.21 -5.72
N ASN A 224 4.33 20.81 -5.88
CA ASN A 224 5.44 21.40 -5.12
C ASN A 224 5.82 22.75 -5.76
N SER A 225 6.37 23.69 -4.98
CA SER A 225 6.83 25.02 -5.44
C SER A 225 7.91 25.02 -6.54
N ASN A 226 8.43 23.83 -6.91
CA ASN A 226 9.40 23.63 -7.99
C ASN A 226 8.84 22.73 -9.12
N GLN A 227 7.52 22.71 -9.35
CA GLN A 227 6.87 21.92 -10.42
C GLN A 227 5.94 22.76 -11.30
N SER A 228 6.37 22.93 -12.55
CA SER A 228 5.69 23.64 -13.64
C SER A 228 4.57 22.81 -14.28
N PHE A 229 3.50 22.50 -13.54
CA PHE A 229 2.41 21.61 -14.02
C PHE A 229 1.83 21.94 -15.41
N MET A 230 1.90 23.22 -15.81
CA MET A 230 1.37 23.79 -17.04
C MET A 230 2.46 24.13 -18.08
N ALA A 231 3.70 23.61 -17.94
CA ALA A 231 4.89 24.05 -18.70
C ALA A 231 4.72 24.10 -20.23
N ASP A 232 4.01 23.14 -20.80
CA ASP A 232 3.70 23.06 -22.24
C ASP A 232 2.24 23.39 -22.57
N GLY A 233 1.46 23.84 -21.57
CA GLY A 233 0.02 24.10 -21.68
C GLY A 233 -0.86 22.87 -21.95
N ARG A 234 -0.33 21.64 -21.91
CA ARG A 234 -1.04 20.45 -22.38
C ARG A 234 -1.57 19.58 -21.25
N LEU A 235 -2.89 19.47 -21.18
CA LEU A 235 -3.59 18.65 -20.17
C LEU A 235 -4.40 17.54 -20.84
N LYS A 236 -4.49 16.39 -20.17
CA LYS A 236 -5.38 15.28 -20.48
C LYS A 236 -6.35 15.11 -19.31
N ILE A 237 -7.65 15.20 -19.60
CA ILE A 237 -8.71 15.26 -18.61
C ILE A 237 -9.65 14.08 -18.84
N SER A 238 -9.70 13.16 -17.88
CA SER A 238 -10.61 12.01 -17.90
C SER A 238 -11.81 12.28 -16.98
N TYR A 239 -12.99 12.38 -17.57
CA TYR A 239 -14.28 12.57 -16.90
C TYR A 239 -15.01 11.23 -16.84
N ILE A 240 -15.14 10.66 -15.63
CA ILE A 240 -15.73 9.34 -15.41
C ILE A 240 -17.11 9.53 -14.78
N HIS A 241 -18.15 9.47 -15.61
CA HIS A 241 -19.54 9.62 -15.21
C HIS A 241 -20.14 8.27 -14.83
N VAL A 242 -20.65 8.16 -13.59
CA VAL A 242 -21.39 7.00 -13.09
C VAL A 242 -22.82 7.45 -12.83
N LYS A 243 -23.78 6.93 -13.61
CA LYS A 243 -25.18 7.30 -13.46
C LYS A 243 -25.76 6.80 -12.13
N THR A 244 -26.34 7.69 -11.35
CA THR A 244 -27.00 7.33 -10.08
C THR A 244 -28.29 6.53 -10.34
N PRO A 245 -28.59 5.48 -9.55
CA PRO A 245 -29.85 4.74 -9.68
C PRO A 245 -31.06 5.62 -9.40
N GLU A 246 -31.98 5.71 -10.37
CA GLU A 246 -33.27 6.37 -10.20
C GLU A 246 -34.24 5.41 -9.48
N ALA A 247 -34.99 5.93 -8.49
CA ALA A 247 -35.90 5.11 -7.69
C ALA A 247 -37.15 4.73 -8.49
N GLY A 248 -37.26 3.44 -8.86
CA GLY A 248 -38.37 2.88 -9.62
C GLY A 248 -38.03 2.63 -11.09
N GLY A 249 -38.00 1.35 -11.50
CA GLY A 249 -37.77 0.96 -12.88
C GLY A 249 -38.15 -0.50 -13.13
N ARG A 250 -38.78 -0.79 -14.27
CA ARG A 250 -39.27 -2.14 -14.63
C ARG A 250 -38.11 -3.13 -14.87
N ARG A 251 -38.40 -4.42 -14.64
CA ARG A 251 -37.65 -5.52 -15.29
C ARG A 251 -37.86 -5.44 -16.81
N THR A 252 -36.82 -5.12 -17.57
CA THR A 252 -36.82 -5.20 -19.04
C THR A 252 -35.46 -5.66 -19.55
N ASN A 253 -35.39 -6.90 -20.02
CA ASN A 253 -34.21 -7.48 -20.70
C ASN A 253 -34.64 -8.30 -21.94
N VAL A 254 -35.63 -7.78 -22.66
CA VAL A 254 -36.10 -8.23 -23.98
C VAL A 254 -36.27 -6.95 -24.81
N ALA A 255 -35.73 -6.90 -26.04
CA ALA A 255 -35.92 -5.73 -26.89
C ALA A 255 -37.35 -5.71 -27.50
N PRO A 256 -37.91 -4.53 -27.83
CA PRO A 256 -39.23 -4.46 -28.45
C PRO A 256 -39.26 -5.24 -29.77
N ASN A 257 -40.16 -6.23 -29.84
CA ASN A 257 -40.35 -7.16 -30.96
C ASN A 257 -39.21 -8.19 -31.20
N GLU A 258 -38.23 -8.29 -30.29
CA GLU A 258 -37.33 -9.45 -30.23
C GLU A 258 -38.12 -10.63 -29.65
N SER A 259 -38.43 -11.64 -30.46
CA SER A 259 -39.01 -12.89 -29.94
C SER A 259 -37.97 -13.63 -29.10
N MET A 260 -38.41 -14.55 -28.22
CA MET A 260 -37.49 -15.33 -27.39
C MET A 260 -36.42 -16.00 -28.27
N ASP A 261 -36.88 -16.63 -29.36
CA ASP A 261 -36.06 -17.30 -30.39
C ASP A 261 -34.99 -16.42 -31.05
N GLN A 262 -35.14 -15.09 -31.03
CA GLN A 262 -34.10 -14.16 -31.49
C GLN A 262 -33.12 -13.80 -30.35
N TRP A 263 -33.62 -13.66 -29.13
CA TRP A 263 -32.80 -13.27 -27.98
C TRP A 263 -31.68 -14.29 -27.68
N LEU A 264 -31.93 -15.60 -27.87
CA LEU A 264 -30.87 -16.61 -27.88
C LEU A 264 -30.42 -17.07 -29.29
N GLN A 265 -30.68 -16.37 -30.41
CA GLN A 265 -29.87 -16.56 -31.64
C GLN A 265 -28.41 -16.06 -31.49
N ARG A 266 -28.03 -15.52 -30.32
CA ARG A 266 -26.85 -14.67 -30.11
C ARG A 266 -25.76 -15.21 -29.17
N MET A 267 -26.03 -16.21 -28.33
CA MET A 267 -25.29 -16.43 -27.07
C MET A 267 -24.07 -17.40 -27.07
N ILE A 268 -24.02 -18.49 -27.86
CA ILE A 268 -23.15 -19.66 -27.53
C ILE A 268 -22.06 -20.05 -28.56
N ASN A 269 -22.38 -20.13 -29.85
CA ASN A 269 -21.76 -21.01 -30.88
C ASN A 269 -20.22 -21.27 -30.84
N ARG A 270 -19.75 -22.16 -29.94
CA ARG A 270 -18.36 -22.72 -29.82
C ARG A 270 -18.43 -24.03 -28.99
N LYS A 271 -17.77 -25.16 -29.30
CA LYS A 271 -17.07 -25.69 -30.49
C LYS A 271 -17.63 -27.13 -30.75
N ALA A 272 -17.29 -27.79 -31.87
CA ALA A 272 -17.88 -29.08 -32.25
C ALA A 272 -16.88 -30.19 -32.66
N ILE A 273 -17.33 -31.46 -32.58
CA ILE A 273 -16.60 -32.72 -32.83
C ILE A 273 -16.81 -33.25 -34.29
N TYR A 274 -17.71 -32.60 -35.01
CA TYR A 274 -18.12 -32.89 -36.39
C TYR A 274 -18.25 -31.54 -37.11
N SER A 275 -17.77 -31.47 -38.35
CA SER A 275 -17.91 -30.29 -39.21
C SER A 275 -18.94 -30.65 -40.28
N PRO A 276 -20.14 -30.02 -40.29
CA PRO A 276 -21.14 -30.27 -41.31
C PRO A 276 -20.75 -29.62 -42.64
N ASP A 277 -20.88 -30.37 -43.73
CA ASP A 277 -20.84 -29.87 -45.11
C ASP A 277 -22.11 -30.36 -45.82
N ASN A 278 -23.22 -29.68 -45.54
CA ASN A 278 -24.56 -30.07 -45.99
C ASN A 278 -25.39 -28.83 -46.34
N ASN A 279 -26.07 -28.87 -47.48
CA ASN A 279 -26.88 -27.76 -48.00
C ASN A 279 -28.31 -27.74 -47.40
N ASP A 280 -28.46 -28.05 -46.11
CA ASP A 280 -29.72 -27.92 -45.37
C ASP A 280 -29.56 -27.42 -43.93
N ASN A 281 -30.64 -26.84 -43.39
CA ASN A 281 -30.62 -26.02 -42.17
C ASN A 281 -30.35 -26.80 -40.86
N MET A 282 -30.16 -28.12 -40.91
CA MET A 282 -30.00 -29.02 -39.75
C MET A 282 -28.53 -29.27 -39.34
N CYS A 283 -27.60 -28.38 -39.71
CA CYS A 283 -26.17 -28.52 -39.43
C CYS A 283 -25.85 -28.72 -37.92
N LEU A 284 -26.60 -28.04 -37.05
CA LEU A 284 -26.50 -28.14 -35.59
C LEU A 284 -26.95 -29.51 -35.05
N THR A 285 -28.19 -29.92 -35.31
CA THR A 285 -28.76 -31.15 -34.73
C THR A 285 -28.05 -32.41 -35.27
N ARG A 286 -27.52 -32.37 -36.51
CA ARG A 286 -26.56 -33.36 -37.02
C ARG A 286 -25.29 -33.41 -36.16
N SER A 287 -24.72 -32.25 -35.79
CA SER A 287 -23.51 -32.17 -34.95
C SER A 287 -23.71 -32.79 -33.56
N VAL A 288 -24.89 -32.57 -32.96
CA VAL A 288 -25.23 -33.12 -31.63
C VAL A 288 -25.58 -34.61 -31.71
N ALA A 289 -26.31 -35.07 -32.73
CA ALA A 289 -26.52 -36.49 -32.99
C ALA A 289 -25.19 -37.26 -33.15
N VAL A 290 -24.21 -36.68 -33.85
CA VAL A 290 -22.87 -37.25 -33.98
C VAL A 290 -22.08 -37.19 -32.67
N ALA A 291 -22.24 -36.17 -31.83
CA ALA A 291 -21.64 -36.13 -30.49
C ALA A 291 -22.22 -37.20 -29.54
N MET A 292 -23.54 -37.40 -29.52
CA MET A 292 -24.18 -38.46 -28.74
C MET A 292 -23.80 -39.85 -29.24
N GLY A 293 -23.76 -40.05 -30.56
CA GLY A 293 -23.33 -41.31 -31.18
C GLY A 293 -21.87 -41.67 -30.87
N TYR A 294 -21.01 -40.67 -30.69
CA TYR A 294 -19.61 -40.85 -30.29
C TYR A 294 -19.46 -41.41 -28.85
N TYR A 295 -20.40 -41.06 -27.96
CA TYR A 295 -20.37 -41.47 -26.55
C TYR A 295 -21.13 -42.78 -26.29
N SER A 296 -22.24 -43.01 -27.02
CA SER A 296 -23.17 -44.14 -26.79
C SER A 296 -22.94 -45.37 -27.69
N MET A 297 -22.18 -45.26 -28.78
CA MET A 297 -21.97 -46.36 -29.74
C MET A 297 -20.52 -46.86 -29.74
N ASN A 298 -20.33 -48.15 -30.04
CA ASN A 298 -18.98 -48.68 -30.27
C ASN A 298 -18.34 -48.03 -31.53
N LYS A 299 -17.00 -47.94 -31.55
CA LYS A 299 -16.23 -47.25 -32.61
C LYS A 299 -16.61 -47.66 -34.03
N LEU A 300 -16.81 -48.96 -34.31
CA LEU A 300 -17.10 -49.44 -35.66
C LEU A 300 -18.50 -49.02 -36.15
N THR A 301 -19.50 -49.03 -35.27
CA THR A 301 -20.83 -48.49 -35.55
C THR A 301 -20.77 -46.97 -35.69
N PHE A 302 -20.05 -46.28 -34.79
CA PHE A 302 -19.91 -44.82 -34.82
C PHE A 302 -19.29 -44.30 -36.12
N PHE A 303 -18.17 -44.88 -36.59
CA PHE A 303 -17.55 -44.41 -37.84
C PHE A 303 -18.44 -44.62 -39.07
N ARG A 304 -19.26 -45.68 -39.08
CA ARG A 304 -20.27 -45.90 -40.14
C ARG A 304 -21.42 -44.88 -40.07
N PHE A 305 -21.81 -44.44 -38.88
CA PHE A 305 -22.79 -43.37 -38.68
C PHE A 305 -22.21 -41.98 -39.05
N LYS A 306 -21.00 -41.65 -38.60
CA LYS A 306 -20.29 -40.38 -38.89
C LYS A 306 -20.04 -40.14 -40.38
N ASN A 307 -20.03 -41.19 -41.20
CA ASN A 307 -19.83 -41.09 -42.65
C ASN A 307 -21.10 -41.39 -43.48
N ASN A 308 -22.28 -41.55 -42.85
CA ASN A 308 -23.55 -41.79 -43.55
C ASN A 308 -24.53 -40.62 -43.34
N GLU A 309 -24.51 -39.68 -44.29
CA GLU A 309 -25.27 -38.44 -44.25
C GLU A 309 -26.80 -38.66 -44.11
N ARG A 310 -27.34 -39.69 -44.76
CA ARG A 310 -28.77 -40.03 -44.73
C ARG A 310 -29.20 -40.60 -43.37
N ALA A 311 -28.30 -41.29 -42.67
CA ALA A 311 -28.52 -41.73 -41.29
C ALA A 311 -28.45 -40.57 -40.30
N GLN A 312 -27.47 -39.66 -40.48
CA GLN A 312 -27.34 -38.44 -39.66
C GLN A 312 -28.56 -37.54 -39.78
N LYS A 313 -29.05 -37.28 -41.01
CA LYS A 313 -30.26 -36.49 -41.25
C LYS A 313 -31.49 -37.10 -40.55
N LYS A 314 -31.64 -38.43 -40.55
CA LYS A 314 -32.75 -39.10 -39.86
C LYS A 314 -32.63 -39.07 -38.34
N ALA A 315 -31.41 -39.12 -37.78
CA ALA A 315 -31.18 -38.98 -36.35
C ALA A 315 -31.35 -37.53 -35.87
N ALA A 316 -30.87 -36.56 -36.65
CA ALA A 316 -31.05 -35.13 -36.42
C ALA A 316 -32.54 -34.76 -36.47
N GLN A 317 -33.28 -35.26 -37.46
CA GLN A 317 -34.74 -35.08 -37.54
C GLN A 317 -35.43 -35.60 -36.27
N LYS A 318 -35.09 -36.80 -35.78
CA LYS A 318 -35.70 -37.31 -34.54
C LYS A 318 -35.38 -36.43 -33.32
N LEU A 319 -34.17 -35.87 -33.22
CA LEU A 319 -33.85 -34.90 -32.16
C LEU A 319 -34.63 -33.59 -32.31
N CYS A 320 -34.90 -33.13 -33.55
CA CYS A 320 -35.82 -32.02 -33.79
C CYS A 320 -37.25 -32.38 -33.35
N ASP A 321 -37.75 -33.57 -33.70
CA ASP A 321 -39.10 -34.03 -33.37
C ASP A 321 -39.28 -34.19 -31.84
N ASP A 322 -38.33 -34.85 -31.17
CA ASP A 322 -38.32 -35.10 -29.72
C ASP A 322 -38.20 -33.79 -28.91
N ALA A 323 -37.52 -32.77 -29.45
CA ALA A 323 -37.34 -31.44 -28.84
C ALA A 323 -38.33 -30.37 -29.36
N GLN A 324 -39.26 -30.74 -30.25
CA GLN A 324 -40.27 -29.87 -30.89
C GLN A 324 -39.69 -28.64 -31.62
N ILE A 325 -38.72 -28.87 -32.51
CA ILE A 325 -38.03 -27.88 -33.35
C ILE A 325 -38.36 -28.12 -34.83
N ASP A 326 -38.65 -27.06 -35.61
CA ASP A 326 -38.90 -27.19 -37.05
C ASP A 326 -37.60 -27.42 -37.84
N PRO A 327 -37.48 -28.51 -38.63
CA PRO A 327 -36.25 -28.87 -39.35
C PRO A 327 -36.00 -28.03 -40.62
N THR A 328 -36.96 -27.23 -41.07
CA THR A 328 -36.89 -26.44 -42.30
C THR A 328 -36.23 -25.08 -42.10
N LEU A 329 -36.11 -24.61 -40.85
CA LEU A 329 -35.59 -23.29 -40.47
C LEU A 329 -34.20 -23.41 -39.81
N PRO A 330 -33.32 -22.39 -39.90
CA PRO A 330 -31.96 -22.44 -39.38
C PRO A 330 -31.91 -22.26 -37.86
N CYS A 331 -31.31 -23.24 -37.16
CA CYS A 331 -31.25 -23.29 -35.69
C CYS A 331 -30.35 -22.20 -35.07
N GLY A 332 -30.92 -21.42 -34.15
CA GLY A 332 -30.22 -20.56 -33.19
C GLY A 332 -30.07 -21.25 -31.84
N ILE A 333 -29.96 -20.47 -30.74
CA ILE A 333 -29.69 -21.02 -29.40
C ILE A 333 -30.90 -21.08 -28.46
N ASP A 334 -32.10 -20.66 -28.87
CA ASP A 334 -33.36 -21.21 -28.32
C ASP A 334 -33.54 -22.65 -28.77
N GLU A 335 -33.24 -22.95 -30.05
CA GLU A 335 -33.20 -24.33 -30.54
C GLU A 335 -32.14 -25.14 -29.78
N ILE A 336 -30.96 -24.57 -29.48
CA ILE A 336 -29.95 -25.24 -28.63
C ILE A 336 -30.40 -25.36 -27.16
N GLN A 337 -31.19 -24.43 -26.60
CA GLN A 337 -31.70 -24.58 -25.24
C GLN A 337 -32.75 -25.70 -25.19
N LYS A 338 -33.70 -25.72 -26.13
CA LYS A 338 -34.65 -26.83 -26.34
C LYS A 338 -33.90 -28.17 -26.56
N LEU A 339 -32.76 -28.15 -27.24
CA LEU A 339 -31.87 -29.31 -27.41
C LEU A 339 -31.07 -29.68 -26.14
N GLN A 340 -30.69 -28.72 -25.30
CA GLN A 340 -29.96 -28.95 -24.05
C GLN A 340 -30.89 -29.49 -22.96
N ASP A 341 -32.13 -29.02 -22.91
CA ASP A 341 -33.16 -29.45 -21.96
C ASP A 341 -33.67 -30.87 -22.28
N SER A 342 -33.69 -31.25 -23.56
CA SER A 342 -33.94 -32.64 -24.01
C SER A 342 -32.70 -33.55 -23.89
N LEU A 343 -31.55 -33.04 -23.43
CA LEU A 343 -30.29 -33.78 -23.25
C LEU A 343 -29.73 -33.64 -21.83
N PRO A 344 -30.43 -34.12 -20.79
CA PRO A 344 -30.12 -33.88 -19.37
C PRO A 344 -28.77 -34.41 -18.87
N GLU A 345 -28.05 -35.21 -19.67
CA GLU A 345 -26.82 -35.91 -19.28
C GLU A 345 -25.50 -35.24 -19.79
N HIS A 346 -25.55 -34.14 -20.59
CA HIS A 346 -24.37 -33.59 -21.32
C HIS A 346 -24.28 -32.03 -21.34
N ARG A 347 -23.08 -31.40 -21.59
CA ARG A 347 -22.82 -29.93 -21.51
C ARG A 347 -21.55 -29.42 -22.28
N LEU A 348 -21.38 -28.10 -22.56
CA LEU A 348 -20.33 -27.45 -23.42
C LEU A 348 -19.65 -26.13 -22.85
N CYS A 349 -18.36 -25.77 -23.12
CA CYS A 349 -17.60 -24.52 -22.66
C CYS A 349 -16.18 -24.21 -23.32
N VAL A 350 -15.48 -23.05 -23.05
CA VAL A 350 -14.15 -22.54 -23.66
C VAL A 350 -13.25 -21.57 -22.76
N PHE A 351 -11.88 -21.47 -22.97
CA PHE A 351 -10.70 -20.84 -22.21
C PHE A 351 -10.33 -19.30 -22.48
N THR A 352 -9.22 -18.54 -22.13
CA THR A 352 -7.68 -18.57 -21.87
C THR A 352 -7.12 -17.20 -21.23
N ASP A 353 -5.86 -16.76 -20.84
CA ASP A 353 -4.38 -17.12 -20.67
C ASP A 353 -3.52 -16.07 -19.81
N LYS A 354 -2.27 -16.37 -19.30
CA LYS A 354 -1.01 -15.50 -19.18
C LYS A 354 0.30 -16.30 -18.78
N LYS A 355 1.59 -15.80 -18.80
CA LYS A 355 2.90 -16.59 -18.69
C LYS A 355 4.26 -15.79 -18.46
N GLU A 356 5.48 -16.40 -18.61
CA GLU A 356 6.88 -15.78 -18.73
C GLU A 356 7.07 -14.93 -20.00
N THR A 357 8.02 -13.99 -20.15
CA THR A 357 7.81 -12.89 -21.15
C THR A 357 8.79 -12.73 -22.33
N THR A 358 8.27 -12.67 -23.56
CA THR A 358 8.84 -11.90 -24.69
C THR A 358 8.68 -10.39 -24.48
N GLN A 359 9.40 -9.57 -25.25
CA GLN A 359 9.37 -8.09 -25.21
C GLN A 359 9.35 -7.50 -26.63
N ASP A 360 8.59 -8.12 -27.54
CA ASP A 360 8.59 -7.86 -28.98
C ASP A 360 7.34 -7.13 -29.50
N THR A 361 6.24 -7.13 -28.73
CA THR A 361 5.00 -6.41 -29.09
C THR A 361 5.12 -4.92 -28.77
N PRO A 362 5.11 -4.00 -29.74
CA PRO A 362 5.07 -2.57 -29.46
C PRO A 362 3.68 -2.15 -28.92
N VAL A 363 3.65 -1.18 -28.00
CA VAL A 363 2.42 -0.61 -27.44
C VAL A 363 1.89 0.49 -28.38
N PRO A 364 0.64 0.36 -28.91
CA PRO A 364 0.10 1.36 -29.85
C PRO A 364 0.11 2.77 -29.28
N GLY A 365 0.70 3.72 -30.02
CA GLY A 365 0.81 5.12 -29.60
C GLY A 365 1.87 5.41 -28.54
N LYS A 366 2.80 4.48 -28.26
CA LYS A 366 3.98 4.72 -27.40
C LYS A 366 5.24 4.19 -28.07
N GLU A 367 6.12 5.10 -28.47
CA GLU A 367 7.43 4.77 -29.03
C GLU A 367 8.32 4.07 -27.98
N GLU A 368 9.25 3.24 -28.45
CA GLU A 368 10.21 2.44 -27.65
C GLU A 368 9.61 1.70 -26.44
N THR A 369 8.31 1.38 -26.49
CA THR A 369 7.55 0.78 -25.38
C THR A 369 7.00 -0.56 -25.82
N TYR A 370 7.44 -1.64 -25.16
CA TYR A 370 7.12 -3.03 -25.54
C TYR A 370 6.36 -3.75 -24.43
N GLU A 371 5.25 -4.41 -24.77
CA GLU A 371 4.48 -5.23 -23.83
C GLU A 371 5.19 -6.55 -23.54
N HIS A 372 5.29 -6.89 -22.25
CA HIS A 372 5.74 -8.19 -21.81
C HIS A 372 4.68 -9.27 -22.09
N LYS A 373 4.98 -10.18 -23.03
CA LYS A 373 4.11 -11.30 -23.39
C LYS A 373 4.75 -12.66 -23.12
N PRO A 374 4.38 -13.33 -22.02
CA PRO A 374 3.85 -14.68 -22.11
C PRO A 374 4.35 -15.62 -23.24
N ASN A 375 5.32 -16.53 -22.95
CA ASN A 375 5.68 -17.70 -23.75
C ASN A 375 5.96 -19.03 -22.99
N LEU A 376 6.80 -19.04 -21.94
CA LEU A 376 7.17 -20.23 -21.13
C LEU A 376 6.52 -20.19 -19.71
N LEU A 377 6.57 -21.30 -18.97
CA LEU A 377 6.49 -21.34 -17.51
C LEU A 377 7.05 -22.68 -16.99
N VAL A 378 7.85 -22.64 -15.94
CA VAL A 378 8.24 -23.85 -15.18
C VAL A 378 7.64 -23.77 -13.77
N CYS A 379 7.08 -24.86 -13.28
CA CYS A 379 6.70 -24.99 -11.87
C CYS A 379 7.14 -26.33 -11.28
N GLN A 380 7.31 -26.36 -9.96
CA GLN A 380 7.60 -27.57 -9.21
C GLN A 380 6.67 -27.68 -7.99
N ALA A 381 5.79 -28.66 -7.99
CA ALA A 381 4.86 -28.90 -6.89
C ALA A 381 5.49 -29.78 -5.80
N VAL A 382 5.26 -29.39 -4.55
CA VAL A 382 5.65 -30.12 -3.34
C VAL A 382 4.50 -30.13 -2.33
N CYS A 383 4.42 -31.20 -1.55
CA CYS A 383 3.56 -31.33 -0.38
C CYS A 383 4.38 -31.88 0.79
N ASP A 384 3.83 -31.89 2.00
CA ASP A 384 4.58 -32.25 3.21
C ASP A 384 5.09 -33.71 3.20
N GLN A 385 4.50 -34.59 2.38
CA GLN A 385 4.97 -35.96 2.16
C GLN A 385 6.24 -36.03 1.29
N CYS A 386 6.49 -35.06 0.41
CA CYS A 386 7.60 -35.09 -0.57
C CYS A 386 8.56 -33.90 -0.48
N ILE A 387 8.33 -32.94 0.43
CA ILE A 387 9.14 -31.73 0.59
C ILE A 387 10.62 -32.02 0.87
N GLY A 388 10.94 -33.15 1.51
CA GLY A 388 12.33 -33.60 1.75
C GLY A 388 13.03 -34.27 0.55
N VAL A 389 12.31 -34.58 -0.52
CA VAL A 389 12.87 -35.18 -1.75
C VAL A 389 13.50 -34.07 -2.60
N LYS A 390 14.71 -34.26 -3.15
CA LYS A 390 15.39 -33.26 -4.00
C LYS A 390 15.20 -33.45 -5.51
N GLN A 391 14.94 -34.69 -5.95
CA GLN A 391 14.74 -35.05 -7.35
C GLN A 391 13.61 -34.23 -7.99
N ASN A 392 13.80 -33.79 -9.24
CA ASN A 392 12.83 -32.96 -9.99
C ASN A 392 11.81 -33.82 -10.76
N ASP A 393 12.21 -35.01 -11.15
CA ASP A 393 11.46 -36.08 -11.82
C ASP A 393 10.60 -36.94 -10.87
N PHE A 394 10.57 -36.59 -9.57
CA PHE A 394 9.82 -37.33 -8.56
C PHE A 394 8.30 -37.33 -8.82
N PHE A 395 7.68 -38.52 -8.75
CA PHE A 395 6.23 -38.68 -8.75
C PHE A 395 5.68 -38.83 -7.32
N CYS A 396 4.66 -38.06 -6.98
CA CYS A 396 3.98 -38.08 -5.69
C CYS A 396 2.50 -38.45 -5.85
N ASN A 397 1.94 -39.26 -4.96
CA ASN A 397 0.51 -39.58 -4.97
C ASN A 397 -0.38 -38.34 -4.84
N VAL A 398 0.08 -37.29 -4.15
CA VAL A 398 -0.60 -36.01 -3.99
C VAL A 398 -0.26 -35.04 -5.13
N CYS A 399 1.01 -34.69 -5.33
CA CYS A 399 1.42 -33.69 -6.33
C CYS A 399 1.40 -34.18 -7.80
N LYS A 400 1.23 -35.48 -8.02
CA LYS A 400 1.49 -36.17 -9.30
C LYS A 400 2.95 -35.95 -9.73
N THR A 401 3.21 -35.66 -10.99
CA THR A 401 4.53 -35.26 -11.45
C THR A 401 4.96 -33.98 -10.73
N ARG A 402 6.17 -33.95 -10.14
CA ARG A 402 6.65 -32.75 -9.46
C ARG A 402 6.82 -31.56 -10.41
N GLN A 403 7.60 -31.74 -11.48
CA GLN A 403 7.98 -30.67 -12.37
C GLN A 403 7.07 -30.62 -13.59
N HIS A 404 6.54 -29.43 -13.88
CA HIS A 404 5.82 -29.15 -15.13
C HIS A 404 6.52 -28.03 -15.88
N VAL A 405 6.63 -28.20 -17.21
CA VAL A 405 7.11 -27.19 -18.15
C VAL A 405 5.96 -26.95 -19.13
N PHE A 406 5.54 -25.69 -19.27
CA PHE A 406 4.41 -25.27 -20.07
C PHE A 406 4.91 -24.23 -21.08
N HIS A 407 4.66 -24.38 -22.37
CA HIS A 407 5.18 -23.47 -23.41
C HIS A 407 4.20 -23.24 -24.58
N ASN A 408 4.37 -22.12 -25.29
CA ASN A 408 3.82 -21.89 -26.64
C ASN A 408 4.89 -21.78 -27.72
N LEU A 409 6.10 -22.29 -27.47
CA LEU A 409 7.22 -22.27 -28.43
C LEU A 409 6.90 -23.01 -29.75
N ASP A 410 5.84 -23.82 -29.78
CA ASP A 410 5.39 -24.63 -30.92
C ASP A 410 4.05 -24.16 -31.54
N ASP A 411 3.18 -23.52 -30.77
CA ASP A 411 1.95 -22.87 -31.24
C ASP A 411 1.67 -21.62 -30.38
N PRO A 412 1.88 -20.39 -30.90
CA PRO A 412 1.74 -19.15 -30.12
C PRO A 412 0.32 -18.95 -29.55
N ASN A 413 -0.70 -19.59 -30.12
CA ASN A 413 -2.09 -19.52 -29.66
C ASN A 413 -2.33 -20.34 -28.37
N VAL A 414 -1.44 -21.26 -28.03
CA VAL A 414 -1.52 -22.02 -26.78
C VAL A 414 -1.40 -21.09 -25.58
N SER A 415 -2.12 -21.44 -24.52
CA SER A 415 -2.29 -20.67 -23.29
C SER A 415 -1.68 -21.45 -22.13
N VAL A 416 -0.70 -20.88 -21.41
CA VAL A 416 0.23 -21.61 -20.53
C VAL A 416 0.01 -21.35 -19.04
N MET A 417 -0.53 -20.18 -18.63
CA MET A 417 -1.36 -20.13 -17.43
C MET A 417 -2.84 -20.36 -17.71
N GLY A 418 -3.21 -20.54 -19.00
CA GLY A 418 -4.17 -21.59 -19.35
C GLY A 418 -3.81 -22.91 -18.68
N GLN A 419 -2.79 -23.59 -19.21
CA GLN A 419 -2.34 -24.90 -18.73
C GLN A 419 -1.98 -24.92 -17.23
N PHE A 420 -1.37 -23.88 -16.68
CA PHE A 420 -1.00 -23.83 -15.26
C PHE A 420 -2.20 -23.54 -14.33
N PHE A 421 -3.17 -22.68 -14.67
CA PHE A 421 -4.40 -22.62 -13.87
C PHE A 421 -5.29 -23.85 -14.07
N ASP A 422 -5.27 -24.48 -15.25
CA ASP A 422 -5.94 -25.78 -15.48
C ASP A 422 -5.28 -26.88 -14.61
N TYR A 423 -3.95 -26.84 -14.46
CA TYR A 423 -3.21 -27.67 -13.51
C TYR A 423 -3.57 -27.34 -12.05
N LEU A 424 -3.66 -26.07 -11.65
CA LEU A 424 -4.14 -25.67 -10.32
C LEU A 424 -5.59 -26.13 -10.05
N GLN A 425 -6.44 -26.20 -11.09
CA GLN A 425 -7.80 -26.74 -11.04
C GLN A 425 -7.86 -28.27 -11.01
N SER A 426 -6.77 -28.97 -11.37
CA SER A 426 -6.69 -30.44 -11.30
C SER A 426 -6.54 -30.97 -9.86
N PHE A 427 -6.16 -30.12 -8.92
CA PHE A 427 -6.14 -30.44 -7.48
C PHE A 427 -7.57 -30.41 -6.91
N GLY A 428 -7.89 -31.34 -6.01
CA GLY A 428 -9.21 -31.43 -5.40
C GLY A 428 -9.59 -30.14 -4.64
N ALA A 429 -10.85 -29.72 -4.72
CA ALA A 429 -11.33 -28.40 -4.28
C ALA A 429 -11.16 -28.03 -2.79
N LYS A 430 -10.65 -28.94 -1.94
CA LYS A 430 -10.28 -28.70 -0.53
C LYS A 430 -8.76 -28.59 -0.32
N THR A 431 -7.95 -28.64 -1.37
CA THR A 431 -6.49 -28.58 -1.29
C THR A 431 -6.05 -27.12 -1.18
N GLU A 432 -5.51 -26.71 -0.03
CA GLU A 432 -4.83 -25.41 0.10
C GLU A 432 -3.57 -25.41 -0.80
N ILE A 433 -3.46 -24.45 -1.73
CA ILE A 433 -2.29 -24.34 -2.63
C ILE A 433 -1.58 -23.02 -2.37
N LEU A 434 -0.31 -23.10 -1.96
CA LEU A 434 0.58 -21.96 -1.84
C LEU A 434 1.48 -21.85 -3.08
N ALA A 435 1.15 -20.92 -3.97
CA ALA A 435 1.98 -20.59 -5.14
C ALA A 435 3.03 -19.54 -4.75
N VAL A 436 4.30 -19.85 -4.96
CA VAL A 436 5.43 -18.98 -4.60
C VAL A 436 6.29 -18.71 -5.83
N ALA A 437 6.52 -17.44 -6.15
CA ALA A 437 7.46 -16.99 -7.18
C ALA A 437 8.43 -15.94 -6.60
N HIS A 438 9.39 -15.45 -7.39
CA HIS A 438 10.43 -14.53 -6.92
C HIS A 438 10.32 -13.15 -7.55
N ASN A 439 10.15 -12.11 -6.72
CA ASN A 439 9.75 -10.77 -7.13
C ASN A 439 8.33 -10.72 -7.77
N SER A 440 7.50 -11.74 -7.51
CA SER A 440 6.18 -11.91 -8.14
C SER A 440 5.28 -10.70 -7.97
N LYS A 441 5.41 -10.01 -6.83
CA LYS A 441 4.70 -8.78 -6.52
C LYS A 441 4.88 -7.66 -7.54
N ALA A 442 5.99 -7.66 -8.29
CA ALA A 442 6.27 -6.68 -9.33
C ALA A 442 6.22 -7.24 -10.75
N PHE A 443 5.96 -8.56 -10.90
CA PHE A 443 6.04 -9.30 -12.16
C PHE A 443 4.99 -10.42 -12.22
N ASP A 444 5.29 -11.65 -11.76
CA ASP A 444 4.49 -12.86 -12.03
C ASP A 444 3.05 -12.81 -11.52
N SER A 445 2.80 -12.16 -10.37
CA SER A 445 1.46 -12.05 -9.81
C SER A 445 0.56 -11.15 -10.65
N ILE A 446 1.12 -10.26 -11.47
CA ILE A 446 0.39 -9.43 -12.44
C ILE A 446 -0.01 -10.26 -13.66
N PHE A 447 0.84 -11.20 -14.08
CA PHE A 447 0.46 -12.19 -15.10
C PHE A 447 -0.64 -13.12 -14.60
N ALA A 448 -0.53 -13.64 -13.37
CA ALA A 448 -1.58 -14.46 -12.77
C ALA A 448 -2.92 -13.70 -12.62
N LEU A 449 -2.89 -12.41 -12.28
CA LEU A 449 -4.10 -11.60 -12.11
C LEU A 449 -4.91 -11.41 -13.41
N GLN A 450 -4.26 -11.20 -14.56
CA GLN A 450 -5.00 -11.07 -15.82
C GLN A 450 -5.75 -12.35 -16.20
N GLU A 451 -5.16 -13.53 -15.98
CA GLU A 451 -5.83 -14.82 -16.25
C GLU A 451 -7.00 -15.06 -15.26
N ILE A 452 -6.84 -14.67 -14.00
CA ILE A 452 -7.93 -14.67 -13.01
C ILE A 452 -9.10 -13.78 -13.46
N ILE A 453 -8.82 -12.59 -14.02
CA ILE A 453 -9.83 -11.69 -14.58
C ILE A 453 -10.50 -12.30 -15.83
N ALA A 454 -9.72 -12.90 -16.74
CA ALA A 454 -10.22 -13.55 -17.95
C ALA A 454 -11.14 -14.73 -17.64
N ARG A 455 -10.76 -15.57 -16.66
CA ARG A 455 -11.58 -16.66 -16.11
C ARG A 455 -12.75 -16.18 -15.23
N LYS A 456 -12.90 -14.87 -14.99
CA LYS A 456 -13.92 -14.25 -14.13
C LYS A 456 -13.92 -14.80 -12.69
N LEU A 457 -12.75 -15.24 -12.22
CA LEU A 457 -12.52 -15.65 -10.84
C LEU A 457 -12.45 -14.40 -9.93
N LYS A 458 -12.73 -14.57 -8.64
CA LYS A 458 -12.74 -13.47 -7.65
C LYS A 458 -11.44 -13.47 -6.83
N PRO A 459 -10.49 -12.54 -7.07
CA PRO A 459 -9.29 -12.40 -6.24
C PRO A 459 -9.50 -11.47 -5.05
N GLU A 460 -9.00 -11.88 -3.89
CA GLU A 460 -8.65 -10.99 -2.77
C GLU A 460 -7.22 -10.47 -3.01
N LEU A 461 -7.03 -9.16 -3.14
CA LEU A 461 -5.73 -8.54 -3.44
C LEU A 461 -5.16 -7.77 -2.25
N THR A 462 -3.89 -8.06 -1.88
CA THR A 462 -3.11 -7.24 -0.96
C THR A 462 -2.02 -6.50 -1.72
N LEU A 463 -2.12 -5.17 -1.79
CA LEU A 463 -1.25 -4.33 -2.62
C LEU A 463 -0.26 -3.47 -1.82
N ALA A 464 0.81 -3.04 -2.49
CA ALA A 464 1.66 -1.91 -2.11
C ALA A 464 1.96 -1.05 -3.35
N GLY A 465 1.13 -0.03 -3.58
CA GLY A 465 1.06 0.64 -4.88
C GLY A 465 0.66 -0.35 -5.97
N ALA A 466 1.26 -0.24 -7.16
CA ALA A 466 1.03 -1.18 -8.27
C ALA A 466 1.74 -2.55 -8.11
N LYS A 467 1.98 -3.02 -6.86
CA LYS A 467 2.60 -4.32 -6.57
C LYS A 467 1.68 -5.23 -5.75
N ILE A 468 1.53 -6.48 -6.17
CA ILE A 468 0.64 -7.48 -5.56
C ILE A 468 1.43 -8.32 -4.55
N ILE A 469 1.43 -7.94 -3.27
CA ILE A 469 2.16 -8.68 -2.21
C ILE A 469 1.58 -10.09 -2.02
N CYS A 470 0.25 -10.19 -2.03
CA CYS A 470 -0.49 -11.44 -1.93
C CYS A 470 -1.74 -11.36 -2.79
N MET A 471 -2.11 -12.47 -3.42
CA MET A 471 -3.39 -12.65 -4.11
C MET A 471 -3.98 -13.99 -3.71
N LYS A 472 -5.24 -14.01 -3.26
CA LYS A 472 -5.94 -15.24 -2.88
C LYS A 472 -7.17 -15.44 -3.77
N VAL A 473 -7.38 -16.67 -4.23
CA VAL A 473 -8.53 -17.08 -5.06
C VAL A 473 -9.04 -18.40 -4.49
N GLY A 474 -10.09 -18.34 -3.67
CA GLY A 474 -10.60 -19.51 -2.94
C GLY A 474 -9.51 -20.15 -2.08
N ASN A 475 -9.16 -21.40 -2.40
CA ASN A 475 -8.13 -22.24 -1.77
C ASN A 475 -6.70 -22.02 -2.32
N TRP A 476 -6.50 -21.11 -3.28
CA TRP A 476 -5.18 -20.76 -3.81
C TRP A 476 -4.67 -19.46 -3.20
N LYS A 477 -3.40 -19.43 -2.79
CA LYS A 477 -2.71 -18.26 -2.24
C LYS A 477 -1.38 -18.04 -2.99
N PHE A 478 -1.29 -16.95 -3.72
CA PHE A 478 -0.09 -16.51 -4.43
C PHE A 478 0.69 -15.52 -3.55
N ILE A 479 1.98 -15.80 -3.29
CA ILE A 479 2.88 -14.93 -2.53
C ILE A 479 4.23 -14.72 -3.22
N ASP A 480 4.85 -13.60 -2.89
CA ASP A 480 6.20 -13.26 -3.33
C ASP A 480 7.27 -13.67 -2.30
N SER A 481 8.18 -14.57 -2.69
CA SER A 481 9.33 -14.96 -1.86
C SER A 481 10.27 -13.80 -1.53
N LEU A 482 10.39 -12.77 -2.38
CA LEU A 482 11.21 -11.57 -2.11
C LEU A 482 10.62 -10.71 -0.97
N SER A 483 9.38 -10.99 -0.53
CA SER A 483 8.76 -10.38 0.66
C SER A 483 9.07 -11.13 1.95
N PHE A 484 9.70 -12.30 1.86
CA PHE A 484 10.25 -13.08 2.99
C PHE A 484 11.78 -13.08 3.01
N MET A 485 12.40 -13.20 1.84
CA MET A 485 13.84 -13.31 1.60
C MET A 485 14.28 -12.16 0.67
N PRO A 486 14.58 -10.95 1.20
CA PRO A 486 14.83 -9.74 0.40
C PRO A 486 16.25 -9.73 -0.22
N MET A 487 16.55 -10.72 -1.04
CA MET A 487 17.80 -10.91 -1.79
C MET A 487 17.48 -11.40 -3.21
N ALA A 488 18.40 -11.20 -4.16
CA ALA A 488 18.25 -11.74 -5.51
C ALA A 488 18.32 -13.28 -5.53
N LEU A 489 17.65 -13.93 -6.47
CA LEU A 489 17.64 -15.39 -6.61
C LEU A 489 19.06 -15.98 -6.74
N SER A 490 19.95 -15.36 -7.52
CA SER A 490 21.36 -15.76 -7.64
C SER A 490 22.20 -15.60 -6.37
N ALA A 491 21.71 -14.86 -5.36
CA ALA A 491 22.33 -14.84 -4.04
C ALA A 491 21.84 -15.98 -3.14
N MET A 492 20.70 -16.62 -3.45
CA MET A 492 20.12 -17.67 -2.62
C MET A 492 20.98 -18.94 -2.49
N PRO A 493 21.70 -19.44 -3.52
CA PRO A 493 22.57 -20.61 -3.34
C PRO A 493 23.65 -20.36 -2.29
N LYS A 494 24.36 -19.22 -2.38
CA LYS A 494 25.37 -18.82 -1.38
C LYS A 494 24.76 -18.52 -0.01
N ALA A 495 23.56 -17.92 0.04
CA ALA A 495 22.89 -17.63 1.29
C ALA A 495 22.42 -18.91 2.00
N PHE A 496 21.78 -19.85 1.29
CA PHE A 496 21.15 -21.04 1.86
C PHE A 496 22.03 -22.30 1.86
N GLY A 497 23.28 -22.23 1.39
CA GLY A 497 24.19 -23.37 1.32
C GLY A 497 23.79 -24.39 0.25
N LEU A 498 23.17 -23.94 -0.84
CA LEU A 498 22.67 -24.79 -1.92
C LEU A 498 23.68 -24.86 -3.07
N THR A 499 23.72 -26.00 -3.76
CA THR A 499 24.49 -26.14 -5.01
C THR A 499 23.77 -25.41 -6.15
N GLU A 500 24.47 -24.50 -6.82
CA GLU A 500 24.01 -23.88 -8.07
C GLU A 500 23.95 -24.93 -9.18
N LEU A 501 22.77 -25.14 -9.79
CA LEU A 501 22.53 -26.25 -10.73
C LEU A 501 22.97 -25.94 -12.16
N LYS A 502 22.89 -24.68 -12.59
CA LYS A 502 23.34 -24.21 -13.90
C LYS A 502 24.01 -22.85 -13.74
N LYS A 503 25.25 -22.74 -14.24
CA LYS A 503 26.12 -21.56 -14.06
C LYS A 503 26.43 -20.91 -15.41
N GLY A 504 25.86 -19.74 -15.66
CA GLY A 504 26.02 -18.99 -16.91
C GLY A 504 25.12 -17.77 -16.96
N TYR A 505 25.05 -17.10 -18.12
CA TYR A 505 24.23 -15.93 -18.34
C TYR A 505 23.20 -16.21 -19.45
N TRP A 506 22.02 -15.57 -19.37
CA TRP A 506 20.91 -15.79 -20.30
C TRP A 506 20.73 -14.60 -21.27
N PRO A 507 20.60 -14.82 -22.60
CA PRO A 507 20.37 -13.75 -23.57
C PRO A 507 18.91 -13.29 -23.58
N PHE A 508 18.54 -12.45 -22.61
CA PHE A 508 17.16 -11.97 -22.43
C PHE A 508 16.50 -11.38 -23.69
N LEU A 509 17.25 -10.68 -24.54
CA LEU A 509 16.70 -10.06 -25.77
C LEU A 509 16.58 -11.04 -26.95
N ALA A 510 17.13 -12.25 -26.82
CA ALA A 510 16.94 -13.34 -27.77
C ALA A 510 15.60 -14.07 -27.56
N ASN A 511 14.79 -13.71 -26.55
CA ASN A 511 13.49 -14.33 -26.31
C ASN A 511 12.42 -13.86 -27.33
N LYS A 512 12.58 -14.29 -28.58
CA LYS A 512 11.77 -13.95 -29.76
C LYS A 512 11.58 -15.17 -30.66
N PRO A 513 10.51 -15.23 -31.48
CA PRO A 513 10.26 -16.35 -32.40
C PRO A 513 11.43 -16.70 -33.34
N GLU A 514 12.22 -15.71 -33.76
CA GLU A 514 13.38 -15.90 -34.65
C GLU A 514 14.47 -16.81 -34.06
N TYR A 515 14.63 -16.87 -32.73
CA TYR A 515 15.63 -17.70 -32.04
C TYR A 515 15.08 -19.02 -31.50
N TYR A 516 13.76 -19.24 -31.50
CA TYR A 516 13.17 -20.43 -30.85
C TYR A 516 13.68 -21.77 -31.43
N ASN A 517 14.16 -21.79 -32.68
CA ASN A 517 14.73 -22.98 -33.31
C ASN A 517 16.24 -22.83 -33.59
N TYR A 518 16.92 -21.90 -32.89
CA TYR A 518 18.34 -21.65 -33.06
C TYR A 518 19.18 -22.73 -32.37
N GLU A 519 20.08 -23.35 -33.16
CA GLU A 519 21.21 -24.13 -32.69
C GLU A 519 22.45 -23.72 -33.50
N GLY A 520 23.52 -23.30 -32.81
CA GLY A 520 24.69 -22.71 -33.45
C GLY A 520 25.71 -22.16 -32.44
N PRO A 521 26.62 -21.26 -32.86
CA PRO A 521 27.55 -20.57 -31.96
C PRO A 521 26.85 -19.79 -30.84
N LEU A 522 27.60 -19.40 -29.80
CA LEU A 522 27.07 -18.56 -28.74
C LEU A 522 26.58 -17.20 -29.27
N LEU A 523 25.38 -16.78 -28.84
CA LEU A 523 24.72 -15.56 -29.33
C LEU A 523 25.51 -14.26 -29.04
N PRO A 524 25.31 -13.18 -29.83
CA PRO A 524 25.94 -11.88 -29.64
C PRO A 524 25.77 -11.26 -28.25
N LYS A 525 26.80 -10.52 -27.80
CA LYS A 525 26.93 -9.96 -26.44
C LYS A 525 25.80 -8.98 -26.08
N ASP A 526 25.34 -8.18 -27.03
CA ASP A 526 24.25 -7.20 -26.87
C ASP A 526 22.93 -7.84 -26.39
N LEU A 527 22.65 -9.09 -26.78
CA LEU A 527 21.41 -9.78 -26.41
C LEU A 527 21.28 -10.14 -24.92
N TYR A 528 22.35 -9.95 -24.13
CA TYR A 528 22.43 -10.29 -22.70
C TYR A 528 22.17 -9.09 -21.76
N CYS A 529 21.71 -7.94 -22.27
CA CYS A 529 21.39 -6.75 -21.46
C CYS A 529 22.57 -6.22 -20.60
N ILE A 530 23.81 -6.31 -21.09
CA ILE A 530 25.04 -5.97 -20.34
C ILE A 530 25.00 -4.55 -19.75
N SER A 531 24.38 -3.60 -20.46
CA SER A 531 24.11 -2.23 -20.01
C SER A 531 23.44 -2.13 -18.63
N THR A 532 22.67 -3.15 -18.25
CA THR A 532 21.98 -3.23 -16.95
C THR A 532 22.84 -3.82 -15.83
N MET A 533 23.95 -4.49 -16.17
CA MET A 533 24.85 -5.12 -15.21
C MET A 533 25.74 -4.08 -14.50
N LYS A 534 26.17 -4.40 -13.27
CA LYS A 534 27.27 -3.67 -12.62
C LYS A 534 28.57 -3.93 -13.38
N SER A 535 29.46 -2.94 -13.48
CA SER A 535 30.70 -3.01 -14.26
C SER A 535 31.57 -4.24 -13.97
N ARG A 536 31.67 -4.66 -12.69
CA ARG A 536 32.31 -5.94 -12.31
C ARG A 536 31.61 -7.17 -12.92
N ALA A 537 30.29 -7.23 -12.85
CA ALA A 537 29.52 -8.36 -13.38
C ALA A 537 29.52 -8.38 -14.93
N ALA A 538 29.65 -7.21 -15.57
CA ALA A 538 29.90 -7.10 -17.01
C ALA A 538 31.30 -7.62 -17.40
N ALA A 539 32.33 -7.33 -16.61
CA ALA A 539 33.67 -7.91 -16.82
C ALA A 539 33.69 -9.44 -16.61
N GLU A 540 33.02 -9.93 -15.56
CA GLU A 540 32.82 -11.37 -15.32
C GLU A 540 32.01 -12.04 -16.47
N PHE A 541 31.01 -11.34 -17.02
CA PHE A 541 30.27 -11.78 -18.21
C PHE A 541 31.16 -11.85 -19.46
N HIS A 542 31.98 -10.82 -19.73
CA HIS A 542 32.84 -10.81 -20.91
C HIS A 542 33.83 -11.97 -20.88
N ALA A 543 34.53 -12.17 -19.75
CA ALA A 543 35.45 -13.29 -19.57
C ALA A 543 34.76 -14.67 -19.75
N TRP A 544 33.51 -14.82 -19.28
CA TRP A 544 32.71 -16.01 -19.54
C TRP A 544 32.35 -16.17 -21.02
N HIS A 545 31.82 -15.12 -21.66
CA HIS A 545 31.34 -15.17 -23.05
C HIS A 545 32.49 -15.46 -24.02
N ASP A 546 33.61 -14.74 -23.90
CA ASP A 546 34.80 -14.95 -24.73
C ASP A 546 35.41 -16.35 -24.50
N GLY A 547 35.37 -16.87 -23.28
CA GLY A 547 35.77 -18.23 -22.95
C GLY A 547 34.86 -19.31 -23.60
N GLN A 548 33.55 -19.11 -23.61
CA GLN A 548 32.62 -20.04 -24.27
C GLN A 548 32.73 -19.99 -25.80
N VAL A 549 32.97 -18.81 -26.39
CA VAL A 549 33.27 -18.67 -27.82
C VAL A 549 34.58 -19.38 -28.16
N HIS A 550 35.65 -19.21 -27.36
CA HIS A 550 36.92 -19.90 -27.54
C HIS A 550 36.78 -21.44 -27.46
N ASN A 551 35.92 -21.93 -26.56
CA ASN A 551 35.62 -23.36 -26.41
C ASN A 551 34.69 -23.92 -27.52
N ASN A 552 34.30 -23.11 -28.51
CA ASN A 552 33.34 -23.47 -29.57
C ASN A 552 31.99 -23.98 -29.02
N TYR A 553 31.46 -23.33 -27.98
CA TYR A 553 30.20 -23.74 -27.36
C TYR A 553 29.02 -23.67 -28.34
N VAL A 554 28.31 -24.80 -28.50
CA VAL A 554 27.08 -24.89 -29.31
C VAL A 554 25.87 -24.58 -28.43
N PHE A 555 25.27 -23.42 -28.67
CA PHE A 555 24.10 -22.93 -27.96
C PHE A 555 22.80 -23.36 -28.69
N ASN A 556 21.96 -24.16 -28.03
CA ASN A 556 20.62 -24.51 -28.48
C ASN A 556 19.59 -23.74 -27.64
N PHE A 557 18.87 -22.79 -28.24
CA PHE A 557 18.01 -21.85 -27.50
C PHE A 557 16.92 -22.57 -26.67
N ARG A 558 16.19 -23.53 -27.26
CA ARG A 558 15.09 -24.27 -26.60
C ARG A 558 15.56 -25.01 -25.35
N LYS A 559 16.64 -25.78 -25.48
CA LYS A 559 17.24 -26.55 -24.39
C LYS A 559 17.74 -25.60 -23.29
N GLU A 560 18.50 -24.59 -23.68
CA GLU A 560 19.10 -23.64 -22.76
C GLU A 560 18.05 -22.87 -21.95
N PHE A 561 16.97 -22.41 -22.59
CA PHE A 561 15.86 -21.68 -21.97
C PHE A 561 15.12 -22.52 -20.91
N VAL A 562 14.75 -23.75 -21.27
CA VAL A 562 14.02 -24.66 -20.37
C VAL A 562 14.90 -25.06 -19.18
N GLU A 563 16.17 -25.39 -19.41
CA GLU A 563 17.13 -25.69 -18.33
C GLU A 563 17.41 -24.48 -17.42
N TYR A 564 17.45 -23.27 -17.97
CA TYR A 564 17.62 -22.03 -17.21
C TYR A 564 16.45 -21.83 -16.23
N CYS A 565 15.21 -21.85 -16.72
CA CYS A 565 14.02 -21.69 -15.86
C CYS A 565 13.85 -22.86 -14.86
N ILE A 566 14.27 -24.08 -15.21
CA ILE A 566 14.34 -25.21 -14.26
C ILE A 566 15.34 -24.94 -13.13
N SER A 567 16.51 -24.39 -13.43
CA SER A 567 17.52 -24.04 -12.41
C SER A 567 16.96 -23.01 -11.43
N ASP A 568 16.42 -21.89 -11.94
CA ASP A 568 15.86 -20.80 -11.12
C ASP A 568 14.71 -21.29 -10.21
N VAL A 569 13.77 -22.07 -10.75
CA VAL A 569 12.66 -22.65 -9.96
C VAL A 569 13.15 -23.67 -8.92
N THR A 570 14.19 -24.46 -9.23
CA THR A 570 14.74 -25.43 -8.27
C THR A 570 15.49 -24.73 -7.12
N ILE A 571 16.27 -23.68 -7.42
CA ILE A 571 16.92 -22.83 -6.42
C ILE A 571 15.86 -22.19 -5.50
N LEU A 572 14.79 -21.63 -6.08
CA LEU A 572 13.70 -21.03 -5.32
C LEU A 572 13.00 -22.06 -4.41
N ARG A 573 12.73 -23.28 -4.91
CA ARG A 573 12.13 -24.38 -4.14
C ARG A 573 12.99 -24.71 -2.91
N GLU A 574 14.29 -24.93 -3.10
CA GLU A 574 15.16 -25.34 -2.00
C GLU A 574 15.42 -24.21 -0.99
N ALA A 575 15.56 -22.96 -1.46
CA ALA A 575 15.66 -21.79 -0.58
C ALA A 575 14.38 -21.57 0.25
N CYS A 576 13.19 -21.65 -0.37
CA CYS A 576 11.91 -21.59 0.35
C CYS A 576 11.76 -22.75 1.35
N THR A 577 12.22 -23.95 1.01
CA THR A 577 12.15 -25.13 1.89
C THR A 577 13.07 -24.98 3.10
N ALA A 578 14.32 -24.53 2.89
CA ALA A 578 15.25 -24.23 3.96
C ALA A 578 14.74 -23.11 4.87
N PHE A 579 14.23 -22.01 4.30
CA PHE A 579 13.61 -20.90 5.04
C PHE A 579 12.44 -21.38 5.90
N ARG A 580 11.48 -22.13 5.32
CA ARG A 580 10.33 -22.69 6.06
C ARG A 580 10.78 -23.60 7.21
N LYS A 581 11.76 -24.48 6.96
CA LYS A 581 12.32 -25.38 7.99
C LYS A 581 12.91 -24.60 9.16
N ILE A 582 13.83 -23.66 8.92
CA ILE A 582 14.49 -22.90 9.99
C ILE A 582 13.47 -22.11 10.82
N TYR A 583 12.46 -21.52 10.16
CA TYR A 583 11.40 -20.78 10.85
C TYR A 583 10.49 -21.70 11.68
N GLN A 584 10.22 -22.91 11.21
CA GLN A 584 9.47 -23.93 11.96
C GLN A 584 10.27 -24.43 13.18
N GLU A 585 11.59 -24.57 13.07
CA GLU A 585 12.49 -24.97 14.16
C GLU A 585 12.63 -23.87 15.23
N VAL A 586 12.73 -22.60 14.83
CA VAL A 586 13.00 -21.47 15.74
C VAL A 586 11.73 -20.80 16.28
N ALA A 587 10.67 -20.68 15.48
CA ALA A 587 9.44 -19.98 15.85
C ALA A 587 8.23 -20.92 16.03
N GLY A 588 8.34 -22.20 15.67
CA GLY A 588 7.30 -23.21 15.90
C GLY A 588 6.16 -23.24 14.88
N TYR A 589 6.24 -22.52 13.76
CA TYR A 589 5.19 -22.53 12.72
C TYR A 589 5.69 -22.13 11.32
N ASP A 590 4.91 -22.48 10.29
CA ASP A 590 5.20 -22.13 8.89
C ASP A 590 4.92 -20.63 8.57
N PRO A 591 5.92 -19.83 8.18
CA PRO A 591 5.77 -18.40 7.94
C PRO A 591 5.08 -18.07 6.60
N MET A 592 5.17 -18.95 5.60
CA MET A 592 4.70 -18.67 4.24
C MET A 592 3.23 -19.04 4.04
N PHE A 593 2.74 -20.07 4.73
CA PHE A 593 1.30 -20.33 4.86
C PHE A 593 0.62 -19.31 5.77
N ASN A 594 1.16 -19.05 6.97
CA ASN A 594 0.49 -18.21 7.98
C ASN A 594 0.65 -16.68 7.78
N CYS A 595 1.61 -16.22 6.98
CA CYS A 595 1.87 -14.78 6.79
C CYS A 595 2.03 -14.42 5.29
N ILE A 596 2.31 -13.15 5.00
CA ILE A 596 2.54 -12.62 3.63
C ILE A 596 3.83 -11.81 3.48
N THR A 597 4.53 -11.54 4.59
CA THR A 597 5.83 -10.87 4.62
C THR A 597 6.66 -11.38 5.79
N LEU A 598 7.98 -11.22 5.71
CA LEU A 598 8.89 -11.45 6.83
C LEU A 598 8.43 -10.72 8.10
N SER A 599 8.12 -9.41 8.04
CA SER A 599 7.72 -8.64 9.23
C SER A 599 6.43 -9.14 9.89
N SER A 600 5.47 -9.66 9.12
CA SER A 600 4.26 -10.28 9.68
C SER A 600 4.55 -11.65 10.31
N ALA A 601 5.52 -12.40 9.79
CA ALA A 601 6.04 -13.58 10.46
C ALA A 601 6.80 -13.21 11.75
N CYS A 602 7.73 -12.26 11.72
CA CYS A 602 8.51 -11.87 12.89
C CYS A 602 7.63 -11.35 14.04
N MET A 603 6.59 -10.56 13.72
CA MET A 603 5.56 -10.14 14.69
C MET A 603 4.73 -11.31 15.22
N SER A 604 4.47 -12.33 14.40
CA SER A 604 3.76 -13.55 14.86
C SER A 604 4.64 -14.41 15.77
N ALA A 605 5.95 -14.52 15.50
CA ALA A 605 6.91 -15.16 16.39
C ALA A 605 7.02 -14.42 17.73
N PHE A 606 7.11 -13.08 17.71
CA PHE A 606 7.09 -12.25 18.91
C PHE A 606 5.83 -12.51 19.77
N ARG A 607 4.64 -12.42 19.15
CA ARG A 607 3.35 -12.59 19.84
C ARG A 607 3.08 -14.01 20.35
N ARG A 608 3.74 -15.04 19.79
CA ARG A 608 3.61 -16.43 20.25
C ARG A 608 4.58 -16.78 21.38
N ASN A 609 5.83 -16.32 21.29
CA ASN A 609 6.93 -16.88 22.08
C ASN A 609 7.54 -15.88 23.09
N PHE A 610 7.25 -14.57 22.99
CA PHE A 610 7.95 -13.52 23.76
C PHE A 610 7.03 -12.46 24.41
N LEU A 611 5.80 -12.29 23.90
CA LEU A 611 4.87 -11.27 24.41
C LEU A 611 4.35 -11.63 25.82
N GLN A 612 4.83 -10.90 26.84
CA GLN A 612 4.33 -10.97 28.21
C GLN A 612 2.86 -10.51 28.29
N LYS A 613 2.00 -11.28 28.97
CA LYS A 613 0.56 -11.00 29.13
C LYS A 613 0.33 -9.62 29.77
N ASP A 614 -0.67 -8.89 29.28
CA ASP A 614 -1.14 -7.59 29.79
C ASP A 614 -0.07 -6.44 29.83
N THR A 615 1.07 -6.59 29.12
CA THR A 615 2.18 -5.61 29.18
C THR A 615 2.16 -4.51 28.12
N ILE A 616 1.57 -4.73 26.93
CA ILE A 616 1.57 -3.76 25.83
C ILE A 616 0.14 -3.29 25.57
N GLY A 617 -0.18 -2.04 25.93
CA GLY A 617 -1.49 -1.46 25.66
C GLY A 617 -1.73 -1.24 24.16
N ILE A 618 -2.83 -1.78 23.65
CA ILE A 618 -3.34 -1.44 22.32
C ILE A 618 -4.06 -0.09 22.43
N VAL A 619 -3.66 0.90 21.63
CA VAL A 619 -4.32 2.22 21.61
C VAL A 619 -5.80 2.03 21.22
N PRO A 620 -6.78 2.57 21.96
CA PRO A 620 -8.20 2.44 21.61
C PRO A 620 -8.53 3.04 20.23
N PRO A 621 -9.59 2.58 19.54
CA PRO A 621 -10.10 3.25 18.35
C PRO A 621 -10.40 4.73 18.65
N GLY A 622 -9.89 5.63 17.81
CA GLY A 622 -9.92 7.08 18.05
C GLY A 622 -8.78 7.62 18.93
N GLY A 623 -8.02 6.80 19.64
CA GLY A 623 -6.99 7.22 20.60
C GLY A 623 -7.49 7.22 22.06
N TYR A 624 -6.65 7.64 23.00
CA TYR A 624 -6.98 7.57 24.43
C TYR A 624 -8.08 8.55 24.88
N HIS A 625 -8.39 9.58 24.07
CA HIS A 625 -9.57 10.44 24.24
C HIS A 625 -10.90 9.77 23.83
N GLY A 626 -10.88 8.61 23.16
CA GLY A 626 -12.07 7.86 22.77
C GLY A 626 -13.11 8.68 22.00
N ARG A 627 -14.36 8.71 22.51
CA ARG A 627 -15.46 9.53 21.96
C ARG A 627 -15.42 11.00 22.41
N GLY A 628 -14.59 11.38 23.39
CA GLY A 628 -14.47 12.75 23.93
C GLY A 628 -13.73 13.74 23.01
N LYS A 629 -13.66 13.45 21.70
CA LYS A 629 -12.98 14.31 20.72
C LYS A 629 -13.82 15.54 20.38
N GLN A 630 -13.64 16.61 21.14
CA GLN A 630 -13.93 17.94 20.62
C GLN A 630 -12.98 18.22 19.45
N SER A 631 -13.52 18.20 18.23
CA SER A 631 -12.73 18.33 17.01
C SER A 631 -12.14 19.74 16.86
N HIS A 632 -10.99 19.88 16.18
CA HIS A 632 -10.40 21.22 15.93
C HIS A 632 -11.39 22.19 15.28
N ILE A 633 -12.23 21.68 14.39
CA ILE A 633 -13.25 22.48 13.71
C ILE A 633 -14.44 22.86 14.61
N ALA A 634 -14.76 22.05 15.63
CA ALA A 634 -15.66 22.46 16.72
C ALA A 634 -15.06 23.60 17.55
N LEU A 635 -13.76 23.51 17.87
CA LEU A 635 -13.03 24.53 18.62
C LEU A 635 -13.00 25.87 17.86
N GLN A 636 -12.69 25.83 16.56
CA GLN A 636 -12.76 27.01 15.68
C GLN A 636 -14.17 27.63 15.70
N TRP A 637 -15.22 26.81 15.56
CA TRP A 637 -16.59 27.31 15.62
C TRP A 637 -16.89 28.02 16.96
N LEU A 638 -16.46 27.45 18.09
CA LEU A 638 -16.66 28.05 19.41
C LEU A 638 -15.86 29.36 19.59
N ASP A 639 -14.67 29.49 19.00
CA ASP A 639 -13.94 30.77 18.99
C ASP A 639 -14.70 31.86 18.20
N PHE A 640 -15.31 31.48 17.08
CA PHE A 640 -16.14 32.38 16.28
C PHE A 640 -17.45 32.76 16.98
N GLU A 641 -18.13 31.83 17.67
CA GLU A 641 -19.31 32.16 18.48
C GLU A 641 -18.95 33.01 19.70
N ALA A 642 -17.81 32.74 20.38
CA ALA A 642 -17.32 33.55 21.49
C ALA A 642 -17.04 35.00 21.07
N HIS A 643 -16.46 35.19 19.88
CA HIS A 643 -16.26 36.51 19.27
C HIS A 643 -17.60 37.24 19.04
N LYS A 644 -18.62 36.57 18.48
CA LYS A 644 -19.95 37.18 18.26
C LYS A 644 -20.63 37.65 19.55
N ILE A 645 -20.48 36.91 20.65
CA ILE A 645 -21.14 37.24 21.93
C ILE A 645 -20.30 38.15 22.84
N GLY A 646 -19.03 38.40 22.50
CA GLY A 646 -18.11 39.20 23.32
C GLY A 646 -17.76 38.57 24.68
N GLN A 647 -17.93 37.25 24.84
CA GLN A 647 -17.74 36.53 26.09
C GLN A 647 -17.01 35.20 25.88
N VAL A 648 -16.27 34.76 26.89
CA VAL A 648 -15.59 33.46 26.88
C VAL A 648 -16.60 32.34 27.05
N ILE A 649 -16.75 31.49 26.02
CA ILE A 649 -17.50 30.23 26.13
C ILE A 649 -16.62 29.21 26.86
N LYS A 650 -17.18 28.59 27.91
CA LYS A 650 -16.54 27.51 28.66
C LYS A 650 -16.47 26.25 27.81
N THR A 651 -15.29 25.67 27.67
CA THR A 651 -14.98 24.51 26.81
C THR A 651 -14.04 23.54 27.53
N ILE A 652 -13.83 22.33 26.99
CA ILE A 652 -12.93 21.32 27.59
C ILE A 652 -11.49 21.83 27.80
N TYR A 653 -11.07 22.85 27.05
CA TYR A 653 -9.75 23.49 27.14
C TYR A 653 -9.67 24.67 28.13
N THR A 654 -10.80 25.26 28.53
CA THR A 654 -10.82 26.45 29.41
C THR A 654 -11.29 26.13 30.83
N ASP A 655 -12.28 25.23 30.96
CA ASP A 655 -12.96 24.93 32.23
C ASP A 655 -12.97 23.42 32.54
N ARG A 656 -12.26 22.61 31.74
CA ARG A 656 -12.33 21.13 31.69
C ARG A 656 -13.72 20.64 31.25
N GLU A 657 -14.01 19.36 31.43
CA GLU A 657 -15.28 18.75 30.99
C GLU A 657 -16.51 19.40 31.61
N VAL A 658 -17.14 20.32 30.88
CA VAL A 658 -18.42 20.92 31.27
C VAL A 658 -19.53 19.88 31.12
N SER A 659 -19.92 19.27 32.23
CA SER A 659 -21.04 18.33 32.30
C SER A 659 -22.31 19.05 32.76
N VAL A 660 -23.27 19.23 31.84
CA VAL A 660 -24.62 19.75 32.13
C VAL A 660 -25.58 18.57 32.22
N MET A 661 -26.33 18.45 33.33
CA MET A 661 -27.28 17.36 33.57
C MET A 661 -26.69 15.94 33.40
N GLY A 662 -25.40 15.76 33.71
CA GLY A 662 -24.70 14.47 33.55
C GLY A 662 -24.30 14.14 32.11
N ARG A 663 -24.30 15.14 31.20
CA ARG A 663 -23.82 15.01 29.83
C ARG A 663 -22.80 16.11 29.52
N HIS A 664 -21.69 15.72 28.90
CA HIS A 664 -20.68 16.66 28.41
C HIS A 664 -21.27 17.49 27.25
N VAL A 665 -20.92 18.77 27.17
CA VAL A 665 -21.31 19.69 26.09
C VAL A 665 -20.07 20.32 25.44
N ASP A 666 -20.17 20.74 24.17
CA ASP A 666 -19.06 21.36 23.47
C ASP A 666 -18.71 22.75 24.04
N GLY A 667 -19.72 23.53 24.38
CA GLY A 667 -19.54 24.84 24.99
C GLY A 667 -20.67 25.25 25.92
N TYR A 668 -20.38 26.11 26.89
CA TYR A 668 -21.37 26.62 27.84
C TYR A 668 -21.08 28.08 28.26
N VAL A 669 -22.13 28.88 28.44
CA VAL A 669 -22.01 30.27 28.94
C VAL A 669 -23.28 30.67 29.69
N GLU A 670 -23.16 31.60 30.63
CA GLU A 670 -24.28 32.15 31.41
C GLU A 670 -24.30 33.67 31.28
N PHE A 671 -25.34 34.22 30.65
CA PHE A 671 -25.54 35.66 30.55
C PHE A 671 -26.37 36.14 31.73
N GLN A 672 -25.92 37.19 32.42
CA GLN A 672 -26.77 37.95 33.34
C GLN A 672 -27.47 39.06 32.56
N HIS A 673 -28.78 39.18 32.74
CA HIS A 673 -29.62 40.16 32.06
C HIS A 673 -30.04 41.29 33.03
N ASP A 674 -30.32 42.49 32.53
CA ASP A 674 -30.47 43.71 33.37
C ASP A 674 -31.65 43.68 34.36
N ASP A 675 -32.65 42.83 34.11
CA ASP A 675 -33.79 42.54 34.99
C ASP A 675 -33.53 41.42 36.01
N GLY A 676 -32.30 40.89 36.06
CA GLY A 676 -31.83 39.94 37.08
C GLY A 676 -32.04 38.46 36.77
N HIS A 677 -32.43 38.10 35.54
CA HIS A 677 -32.51 36.69 35.12
C HIS A 677 -31.18 36.23 34.48
N THR A 678 -30.87 34.93 34.62
CA THR A 678 -29.67 34.30 34.04
C THR A 678 -30.04 33.41 32.86
N ILE A 679 -29.59 33.74 31.64
CA ILE A 679 -29.76 32.90 30.46
C ILE A 679 -28.61 31.89 30.40
N LYS A 680 -28.95 30.59 30.48
CA LYS A 680 -27.99 29.48 30.40
C LYS A 680 -27.92 28.96 28.96
N ARG A 681 -26.81 29.20 28.25
CA ARG A 681 -26.65 28.81 26.85
C ARG A 681 -25.64 27.68 26.67
N ILE A 682 -26.04 26.65 25.93
CA ILE A 682 -25.23 25.48 25.55
C ILE A 682 -24.91 25.59 24.05
N TYR A 683 -23.69 25.22 23.69
CA TYR A 683 -23.24 25.02 22.31
C TYR A 683 -22.99 23.52 22.08
N GLN A 684 -23.44 22.98 20.94
CA GLN A 684 -23.19 21.61 20.49
C GLN A 684 -22.69 21.57 19.03
N PHE A 685 -21.62 20.81 18.78
CA PHE A 685 -21.03 20.67 17.45
C PHE A 685 -21.19 19.25 16.90
N HIS A 686 -22.10 19.12 15.95
CA HIS A 686 -22.51 17.84 15.38
C HIS A 686 -21.54 17.39 14.29
N GLY A 687 -20.42 16.79 14.71
CA GLY A 687 -19.48 16.05 13.86
C GLY A 687 -20.21 14.99 13.00
N CYS A 688 -20.03 15.03 11.68
CA CYS A 688 -20.98 14.45 10.73
C CYS A 688 -21.08 12.92 10.82
N TYR A 689 -19.96 12.22 10.96
CA TYR A 689 -19.92 10.77 11.12
C TYR A 689 -20.49 10.34 12.48
N TRP A 690 -20.08 11.02 13.54
CA TRP A 690 -20.41 10.67 14.93
C TRP A 690 -21.90 10.86 15.23
N HIS A 691 -22.48 11.98 14.82
CA HIS A 691 -23.89 12.33 15.06
C HIS A 691 -24.83 11.92 13.92
N GLN A 692 -24.33 11.17 12.93
CA GLN A 692 -25.10 10.63 11.80
C GLN A 692 -25.85 11.73 11.02
N CYS A 693 -25.10 12.71 10.52
CA CYS A 693 -25.62 13.88 9.79
C CYS A 693 -26.56 13.47 8.65
N PRO A 694 -27.84 13.91 8.62
CA PRO A 694 -28.82 13.50 7.60
C PRO A 694 -28.38 13.72 6.15
N THR A 695 -27.54 14.72 5.90
CA THR A 695 -27.01 15.06 4.57
C THR A 695 -25.91 14.11 4.07
N HIS A 696 -25.19 13.46 4.99
CA HIS A 696 -23.96 12.69 4.67
C HIS A 696 -24.02 11.21 5.12
N PHE A 697 -24.81 10.92 6.14
CA PHE A 697 -25.00 9.62 6.77
C PHE A 697 -26.50 9.38 7.05
N PRO A 698 -27.40 9.43 6.05
CA PRO A 698 -28.82 9.17 6.26
C PRO A 698 -29.04 7.78 6.89
N ALA A 699 -29.96 7.69 7.84
CA ALA A 699 -30.27 6.44 8.52
C ALA A 699 -30.88 5.41 7.55
N THR A 700 -30.53 4.14 7.74
CA THR A 700 -31.05 3.01 6.94
C THR A 700 -31.70 1.96 7.84
N GLU A 701 -32.66 1.21 7.30
CA GLU A 701 -33.33 0.13 8.03
C GLU A 701 -32.31 -0.94 8.44
N GLY A 702 -32.03 -1.04 9.75
CA GLY A 702 -31.04 -1.96 10.31
C GLY A 702 -29.98 -1.33 11.23
N ASP A 703 -29.86 0.01 11.29
CA ASP A 703 -28.97 0.68 12.25
C ASP A 703 -29.41 0.43 13.71
N SER A 704 -28.61 -0.32 14.47
CA SER A 704 -28.88 -0.67 15.88
C SER A 704 -28.76 0.50 16.88
N GLU A 705 -28.03 1.56 16.52
CA GLU A 705 -28.03 2.86 17.22
C GLU A 705 -28.28 3.97 16.19
N ASN A 706 -29.50 4.54 16.18
CA ASN A 706 -29.76 5.77 15.42
C ASN A 706 -29.15 6.97 16.16
N ARG A 707 -27.91 7.32 15.80
CA ARG A 707 -27.13 8.35 16.51
C ARG A 707 -27.70 9.74 16.30
N TYR A 708 -28.35 9.98 15.17
CA TYR A 708 -29.06 11.23 14.88
C TYR A 708 -30.23 11.46 15.85
N VAL A 709 -31.12 10.47 16.01
CA VAL A 709 -32.25 10.55 16.96
C VAL A 709 -31.77 10.68 18.41
N ASN A 710 -30.68 10.01 18.79
CA ASN A 710 -30.08 10.19 20.11
C ASN A 710 -29.50 11.61 20.30
N THR A 711 -28.95 12.21 19.25
CA THR A 711 -28.47 13.62 19.26
C THR A 711 -29.64 14.58 19.44
N GLN A 712 -30.71 14.45 18.64
CA GLN A 712 -31.90 15.30 18.76
C GLN A 712 -32.52 15.24 20.16
N LYS A 713 -32.67 14.04 20.74
CA LYS A 713 -33.20 13.86 22.11
C LYS A 713 -32.35 14.53 23.19
N ILE A 714 -31.04 14.63 23.01
CA ILE A 714 -30.15 15.33 23.94
C ILE A 714 -30.35 16.84 23.83
N THR A 715 -30.42 17.38 22.61
CA THR A 715 -30.77 18.78 22.37
C THR A 715 -32.15 19.15 22.92
N GLU A 716 -33.18 18.33 22.65
CA GLU A 716 -34.55 18.55 23.12
C GLU A 716 -34.60 18.57 24.65
N MET A 717 -34.01 17.58 25.32
CA MET A 717 -33.90 17.51 26.78
C MET A 717 -33.28 18.77 27.40
N PHE A 718 -32.22 19.32 26.79
CA PHE A 718 -31.63 20.58 27.28
C PHE A 718 -32.59 21.77 27.08
N ARG A 719 -33.28 21.88 25.93
CA ARG A 719 -34.26 22.94 25.66
C ARG A 719 -35.46 22.86 26.62
N GLU A 720 -35.97 21.67 26.90
CA GLU A 720 -37.04 21.42 27.88
C GLU A 720 -36.65 21.82 29.31
N ASN A 721 -35.36 21.73 29.65
CA ASN A 721 -34.82 22.12 30.96
C ASN A 721 -34.35 23.58 31.00
N GLY A 722 -34.79 24.42 30.07
CA GLY A 722 -34.59 25.87 30.09
C GLY A 722 -33.22 26.35 29.60
N PHE A 723 -32.45 25.50 28.91
CA PHE A 723 -31.20 25.92 28.28
C PHE A 723 -31.44 26.38 26.84
N GLU A 724 -30.82 27.50 26.46
CA GLU A 724 -30.73 27.92 25.06
C GLU A 724 -29.66 27.09 24.35
N VAL A 725 -30.04 26.22 23.42
CA VAL A 725 -29.09 25.32 22.72
C VAL A 725 -28.82 25.82 21.31
N ILE A 726 -27.58 26.27 21.07
CA ILE A 726 -27.05 26.60 19.75
C ILE A 726 -26.36 25.35 19.17
N GLU A 727 -26.73 24.98 17.95
CA GLU A 727 -26.26 23.75 17.29
C GLU A 727 -25.56 24.06 15.97
N LYS A 728 -24.51 23.29 15.64
CA LYS A 728 -23.79 23.44 14.37
C LYS A 728 -23.37 22.10 13.79
N TRP A 729 -23.76 21.81 12.55
CA TRP A 729 -23.23 20.66 11.82
C TRP A 729 -21.85 20.96 11.24
N GLU A 730 -20.95 19.98 11.33
CA GLU A 730 -19.59 20.09 10.83
C GLU A 730 -19.54 20.44 9.34
N CYS A 731 -20.42 19.89 8.52
CA CYS A 731 -20.51 20.20 7.10
C CYS A 731 -20.99 21.62 6.80
N ASP A 732 -21.78 22.22 7.69
CA ASP A 732 -22.26 23.59 7.53
C ASP A 732 -21.16 24.59 7.88
N PHE A 733 -20.44 24.37 9.00
CA PHE A 733 -19.30 25.21 9.33
C PHE A 733 -18.12 25.03 8.37
N LYS A 734 -17.88 23.82 7.82
CA LYS A 734 -16.93 23.62 6.70
C LYS A 734 -17.27 24.43 5.46
N ARG A 735 -18.56 24.62 5.17
CA ARG A 735 -19.03 25.46 4.06
C ARG A 735 -18.79 26.93 4.40
N GLU A 736 -19.24 27.40 5.56
CA GLU A 736 -19.07 28.79 6.02
C GLU A 736 -17.60 29.24 6.06
N LEU A 737 -16.68 28.39 6.55
CA LEU A 737 -15.22 28.62 6.47
C LEU A 737 -14.67 28.88 5.06
N THR A 738 -15.43 28.55 4.01
CA THR A 738 -15.06 28.80 2.60
C THR A 738 -15.96 29.81 1.89
N SER A 739 -17.22 29.99 2.32
CA SER A 739 -18.24 30.75 1.59
C SER A 739 -18.84 31.94 2.36
N ASP A 740 -18.67 32.02 3.67
CA ASP A 740 -19.17 33.15 4.47
C ASP A 740 -18.07 34.21 4.66
N PRO A 741 -18.24 35.45 4.17
CA PRO A 741 -17.22 36.49 4.28
C PRO A 741 -16.84 36.84 5.74
N ALA A 742 -17.80 36.78 6.67
CA ALA A 742 -17.54 37.12 8.08
C ALA A 742 -16.70 36.05 8.78
N THR A 743 -17.08 34.77 8.63
CA THR A 743 -16.31 33.61 9.13
C THR A 743 -14.90 33.59 8.54
N LYS A 744 -14.77 33.83 7.22
CA LYS A 744 -13.47 33.86 6.55
C LYS A 744 -12.57 35.00 7.07
N ALA A 745 -13.07 36.23 7.07
CA ALA A 745 -12.31 37.39 7.55
C ALA A 745 -11.93 37.27 9.04
N PHE A 746 -12.77 36.63 9.86
CA PHE A 746 -12.45 36.37 11.26
C PHE A 746 -11.18 35.52 11.42
N PHE A 747 -11.07 34.37 10.74
CA PHE A 747 -9.88 33.50 10.86
C PHE A 747 -8.66 33.99 10.08
N GLU A 748 -8.83 34.83 9.05
CA GLU A 748 -7.72 35.52 8.40
C GLU A 748 -7.06 36.56 9.32
N GLN A 749 -7.84 37.18 10.23
CA GLN A 749 -7.36 38.15 11.21
C GLN A 749 -7.01 37.52 12.58
N HIS A 750 -7.69 36.44 12.95
CA HIS A 750 -7.56 35.74 14.24
C HIS A 750 -7.33 34.23 14.01
N PRO A 751 -6.12 33.80 13.62
CA PRO A 751 -5.78 32.39 13.53
C PRO A 751 -5.98 31.68 14.87
N THR A 752 -6.71 30.57 14.89
CA THR A 752 -7.01 29.81 16.12
C THR A 752 -5.72 29.34 16.81
N VAL A 753 -5.50 29.83 18.04
CA VAL A 753 -4.36 29.49 18.89
C VAL A 753 -4.53 28.19 19.69
N ARG A 754 -5.71 27.55 19.62
CA ARG A 754 -6.00 26.30 20.34
C ARG A 754 -5.20 25.13 19.75
N VAL A 755 -4.37 24.51 20.59
CA VAL A 755 -3.59 23.34 20.19
C VAL A 755 -4.47 22.08 20.20
N THR A 756 -4.37 21.27 19.15
CA THR A 756 -5.08 19.98 19.05
C THR A 756 -4.61 18.97 20.10
N PRO A 757 -5.37 17.89 20.39
CA PRO A 757 -4.90 16.82 21.27
C PRO A 757 -3.59 16.14 20.83
N LEU A 758 -2.98 15.40 21.73
CA LEU A 758 -1.81 14.55 21.46
C LEU A 758 -2.18 13.40 20.52
N HIS A 759 -1.44 13.29 19.43
CA HIS A 759 -1.61 12.23 18.45
C HIS A 759 -0.34 11.37 18.36
N LEU A 760 -0.39 10.15 18.90
CA LEU A 760 0.76 9.26 19.08
C LEU A 760 1.57 8.95 17.79
N ARG A 761 0.99 9.13 16.61
CA ARG A 761 1.69 8.93 15.33
C ARG A 761 2.65 10.08 14.98
N ASP A 762 2.56 11.20 15.68
CA ASP A 762 3.38 12.39 15.43
C ASP A 762 4.77 12.22 16.09
N ALA A 763 4.83 11.64 17.29
CA ALA A 763 6.08 11.18 17.91
C ALA A 763 6.81 10.07 17.11
N LEU A 764 6.10 9.31 16.28
CA LEU A 764 6.71 8.27 15.43
C LEU A 764 7.49 8.91 14.27
N CYS A 765 8.76 9.21 14.53
CA CYS A 765 9.74 9.67 13.55
C CYS A 765 10.64 8.52 13.04
N GLY A 766 11.36 8.76 11.94
CA GLY A 766 12.35 7.82 11.40
C GLY A 766 13.75 8.04 11.98
N GLY A 767 14.76 7.39 11.38
CA GLY A 767 16.16 7.68 11.65
C GLY A 767 16.58 9.08 11.18
N ARG A 768 17.63 9.64 11.80
CA ARG A 768 18.23 10.92 11.40
C ARG A 768 19.13 10.72 10.18
N THR A 769 18.76 11.29 9.04
CA THR A 769 19.64 11.39 7.86
C THR A 769 19.86 12.85 7.48
N SER A 770 21.12 13.29 7.41
CA SER A 770 21.49 14.64 7.00
C SER A 770 22.93 14.69 6.45
N ALA A 771 23.15 15.50 5.41
CA ALA A 771 24.49 15.98 5.08
C ALA A 771 24.73 17.28 5.87
N LEU A 772 25.77 17.29 6.69
CA LEU A 772 26.15 18.39 7.58
C LEU A 772 27.18 19.29 6.90
N LYS A 773 28.08 18.68 6.12
CA LYS A 773 29.01 19.34 5.19
C LYS A 773 28.78 18.80 3.77
N TRP A 774 28.74 19.69 2.78
CA TRP A 774 28.55 19.39 1.35
C TRP A 774 29.85 18.88 0.70
N TYR A 775 31.00 19.38 1.11
CA TYR A 775 32.31 18.99 0.57
C TYR A 775 33.41 19.15 1.63
N HIS A 776 34.35 18.22 1.67
CA HIS A 776 35.58 18.32 2.44
C HIS A 776 36.69 17.43 1.83
N LYS A 777 37.92 17.92 1.83
CA LYS A 777 39.13 17.17 1.49
C LYS A 777 40.03 17.23 2.72
N ALA A 778 40.57 16.07 3.12
CA ALA A 778 41.41 15.97 4.30
C ALA A 778 42.78 16.65 4.06
N ASP A 779 43.22 17.45 5.02
CA ASP A 779 44.56 18.03 5.09
C ASP A 779 45.59 16.99 5.59
N LEU A 780 46.08 16.17 4.65
CA LEU A 780 47.00 15.08 4.93
C LEU A 780 48.34 15.55 5.51
N ASP A 781 48.77 16.78 5.18
CA ASP A 781 50.02 17.36 5.68
C ASP A 781 49.90 17.74 7.17
N LYS A 782 48.69 18.09 7.63
CA LYS A 782 48.34 18.20 9.06
C LYS A 782 47.93 16.86 9.70
N GLY A 783 48.03 15.74 8.98
CA GLY A 783 47.63 14.42 9.44
C GLY A 783 46.11 14.20 9.58
N GLU A 784 45.30 15.10 9.02
CA GLU A 784 43.83 15.00 9.01
C GLU A 784 43.39 13.80 8.14
N LYS A 785 42.34 13.11 8.59
CA LYS A 785 41.75 11.95 7.90
C LYS A 785 40.23 12.03 8.02
N ILE A 786 39.51 11.45 7.07
CA ILE A 786 38.06 11.27 7.21
C ILE A 786 37.80 9.79 7.56
N LYS A 787 37.02 9.58 8.62
CA LYS A 787 36.54 8.26 9.06
C LYS A 787 35.05 8.12 8.78
N MET A 788 34.58 6.89 8.64
CA MET A 788 33.15 6.58 8.54
C MET A 788 32.84 5.34 9.36
N VAL A 789 31.98 5.51 10.36
CA VAL A 789 31.67 4.50 11.37
C VAL A 789 30.19 4.15 11.36
N ASP A 790 29.87 2.89 11.67
CA ASP A 790 28.52 2.28 11.56
C ASP A 790 28.19 1.49 12.84
N VAL A 791 26.98 1.63 13.37
CA VAL A 791 26.61 1.01 14.66
C VAL A 791 26.23 -0.47 14.48
N ILE A 792 26.83 -1.35 15.28
CA ILE A 792 26.56 -2.78 15.28
C ILE A 792 25.09 -3.05 15.67
N SER A 793 24.24 -3.15 14.64
CA SER A 793 22.83 -3.52 14.73
C SER A 793 22.00 -2.59 15.64
N GLU A 794 21.94 -1.31 15.24
CA GLU A 794 21.32 -0.19 15.98
C GLU A 794 19.90 -0.44 16.53
N TYR A 795 18.89 -0.70 15.70
CA TYR A 795 17.54 -0.94 16.23
C TYR A 795 17.43 -2.18 17.12
N PRO A 796 18.15 -3.29 16.86
CA PRO A 796 18.32 -4.36 17.86
C PRO A 796 18.95 -3.90 19.19
N ASN A 797 19.98 -3.04 19.18
CA ASN A 797 20.52 -2.43 20.40
C ASN A 797 19.42 -1.67 21.17
N ALA A 798 18.73 -0.75 20.49
CA ALA A 798 17.65 0.05 21.06
C ALA A 798 16.48 -0.82 21.61
N ASN A 799 16.14 -1.93 20.95
CA ASN A 799 15.10 -2.86 21.42
C ASN A 799 15.57 -3.81 22.55
N LEU A 800 16.88 -3.92 22.79
CA LEU A 800 17.45 -4.72 23.88
C LEU A 800 17.71 -3.89 25.13
N ARG A 801 18.52 -2.83 25.00
CA ARG A 801 18.96 -1.99 26.13
C ARG A 801 18.03 -0.80 26.40
N GLY A 802 17.04 -0.58 25.53
CA GLY A 802 16.08 0.50 25.67
C GLY A 802 15.14 0.36 26.86
N GLU A 803 14.82 1.50 27.47
CA GLU A 803 13.75 1.64 28.45
C GLU A 803 12.44 1.96 27.71
N PHE A 804 11.42 1.12 27.87
CA PHE A 804 10.13 1.25 27.18
C PHE A 804 8.96 1.35 28.17
N PRO A 805 7.98 2.26 27.96
CA PRO A 805 6.77 2.32 28.76
C PRO A 805 5.86 1.10 28.53
N TYR A 806 5.17 0.65 29.58
CA TYR A 806 4.25 -0.51 29.53
C TYR A 806 2.81 -0.15 29.94
N GLY A 807 1.85 -0.99 29.54
CA GLY A 807 0.43 -0.81 29.84
C GLY A 807 -0.26 0.28 29.01
N HIS A 808 -1.22 0.98 29.62
CA HIS A 808 -1.94 2.12 29.06
C HIS A 808 -1.63 3.39 29.88
N PRO A 809 -1.59 4.58 29.26
CA PRO A 809 -1.27 5.82 29.96
C PRO A 809 -2.46 6.40 30.72
N GLN A 810 -2.16 7.13 31.80
CA GLN A 810 -2.97 8.21 32.30
C GLN A 810 -2.71 9.47 31.46
N ILE A 811 -3.77 10.21 31.11
CA ILE A 811 -3.68 11.49 30.41
C ILE A 811 -3.66 12.60 31.46
N PHE A 812 -2.77 13.57 31.30
CA PHE A 812 -2.82 14.86 32.00
C PHE A 812 -2.89 15.99 30.96
N LEU A 813 -3.74 16.99 31.23
CA LEU A 813 -3.91 18.17 30.39
C LEU A 813 -3.21 19.39 31.01
N GLU A 814 -3.01 20.45 30.22
CA GLU A 814 -2.48 21.72 30.71
C GLU A 814 -3.26 22.21 31.96
N GLY A 815 -2.51 22.54 33.02
CA GLY A 815 -3.10 22.99 34.29
C GLY A 815 -3.73 21.91 35.18
N ASP A 816 -3.47 20.61 34.96
CA ASP A 816 -3.83 19.57 35.94
C ASP A 816 -2.87 19.59 37.16
N PRO A 817 -3.35 19.88 38.39
CA PRO A 817 -2.51 19.90 39.59
C PRO A 817 -1.97 18.52 40.00
N ASN A 818 -2.48 17.44 39.40
CA ASN A 818 -1.99 16.07 39.60
C ASN A 818 -0.95 15.65 38.56
N MET A 819 -0.62 16.50 37.58
CA MET A 819 0.41 16.20 36.58
C MET A 819 1.76 15.98 37.29
N PRO A 820 2.43 14.84 37.06
CA PRO A 820 3.74 14.59 37.66
C PRO A 820 4.78 15.60 37.16
N PRO A 821 5.84 15.90 37.93
CA PRO A 821 6.91 16.78 37.49
C PRO A 821 7.71 16.17 36.32
N PHE A 822 8.33 17.04 35.52
CA PHE A 822 9.06 16.70 34.29
C PHE A 822 10.00 15.49 34.41
N ASP A 823 10.77 15.41 35.49
CA ASP A 823 11.74 14.34 35.71
C ASP A 823 11.09 12.96 35.89
N GLN A 824 9.84 12.91 36.35
CA GLN A 824 9.07 11.67 36.53
C GLN A 824 8.32 11.24 35.25
N TRP A 825 8.32 12.05 34.19
CA TRP A 825 7.67 11.67 32.93
C TRP A 825 8.36 10.45 32.30
N ASN A 826 7.57 9.55 31.69
CA ASN A 826 8.07 8.31 31.08
C ASN A 826 7.48 7.93 29.71
N GLY A 827 6.52 8.70 29.19
CA GLY A 827 5.81 8.39 27.93
C GLY A 827 6.03 9.40 26.80
N VAL A 828 4.97 10.10 26.41
CA VAL A 828 4.93 11.01 25.25
C VAL A 828 4.21 12.31 25.64
N ILE A 829 4.73 13.45 25.19
CA ILE A 829 4.22 14.78 25.53
C ILE A 829 4.01 15.61 24.28
N LYS A 830 2.94 16.41 24.27
CA LYS A 830 2.75 17.53 23.36
C LYS A 830 3.01 18.84 24.11
N CYS A 831 4.05 19.57 23.69
CA CYS A 831 4.47 20.80 24.34
C CYS A 831 4.96 21.83 23.31
N THR A 832 4.94 23.12 23.69
CA THR A 832 5.61 24.17 22.91
C THR A 832 7.06 24.27 23.40
N VAL A 833 8.03 24.29 22.50
CA VAL A 833 9.46 24.45 22.84
C VAL A 833 10.10 25.62 22.11
N LEU A 834 10.98 26.35 22.80
CA LEU A 834 11.86 27.36 22.24
C LEU A 834 13.29 26.78 22.19
N PRO A 835 13.87 26.54 20.99
CA PRO A 835 15.23 26.04 20.86
C PRO A 835 16.31 27.08 21.23
N PRO A 836 17.53 26.63 21.60
CA PRO A 836 18.70 27.49 21.67
C PRO A 836 19.07 28.04 20.27
N ARG A 837 19.96 29.04 20.20
CA ARG A 837 20.42 29.64 18.93
C ARG A 837 21.72 29.00 18.39
N GLU A 838 22.66 28.66 19.26
CA GLU A 838 23.99 28.10 18.91
C GLU A 838 24.10 26.57 19.15
N LEU A 839 23.19 25.76 18.57
CA LEU A 839 23.27 24.29 18.67
C LEU A 839 23.45 23.62 17.29
N TYR A 840 24.71 23.36 16.91
CA TYR A 840 25.06 22.85 15.56
C TYR A 840 24.44 21.48 15.24
N ILE A 841 24.22 20.63 16.25
CA ILE A 841 23.48 19.36 16.20
C ILE A 841 22.19 19.51 17.04
N PRO A 842 21.04 19.93 16.46
CA PRO A 842 19.77 20.00 17.18
C PRO A 842 19.19 18.61 17.45
N ILE A 843 18.35 18.50 18.49
CA ILE A 843 17.81 17.21 18.98
C ILE A 843 16.41 16.94 18.46
N LEU A 844 15.47 17.87 18.68
CA LEU A 844 14.06 17.56 18.49
C LEU A 844 13.70 17.42 17.00
N PRO A 845 13.08 16.31 16.60
CA PRO A 845 12.56 16.15 15.25
C PRO A 845 11.33 17.05 15.03
N LEU A 846 11.23 17.62 13.83
CA LEU A 846 10.03 18.32 13.34
C LEU A 846 9.67 17.80 11.94
N LYS A 847 8.37 17.57 11.70
CA LYS A 847 7.83 17.17 10.39
C LYS A 847 7.24 18.36 9.64
N THR A 848 8.04 19.04 8.81
CA THR A 848 7.56 20.15 7.96
C THR A 848 8.11 20.07 6.53
N GLN A 849 7.49 20.77 5.58
CA GLN A 849 7.73 20.64 4.13
C GLN A 849 7.71 19.18 3.61
N GLY A 850 6.89 18.31 4.24
CA GLY A 850 6.83 16.88 3.94
C GLY A 850 8.08 16.07 4.35
N ARG A 851 8.97 16.63 5.18
CA ARG A 851 10.30 16.08 5.50
C ARG A 851 10.55 16.06 7.00
N LEU A 852 11.34 15.09 7.45
CA LEU A 852 11.85 15.03 8.82
C LEU A 852 13.11 15.88 8.93
N MET A 853 13.04 16.96 9.70
CA MET A 853 14.11 17.94 9.92
C MET A 853 14.39 18.12 11.42
N PHE A 854 15.48 18.82 11.75
CA PHE A 854 15.93 19.07 13.12
C PHE A 854 16.32 20.57 13.23
N PRO A 855 15.34 21.48 13.42
CA PRO A 855 15.57 22.92 13.36
C PRO A 855 15.71 23.60 14.74
N LEU A 856 16.15 24.86 14.71
CA LEU A 856 16.20 25.80 15.83
C LEU A 856 15.26 27.01 15.65
N CYS A 857 14.48 27.03 14.55
CA CYS A 857 13.43 28.01 14.28
C CYS A 857 12.34 27.34 13.44
N ARG A 858 11.07 27.46 13.87
CA ARG A 858 9.89 27.04 13.12
C ARG A 858 9.83 27.72 11.74
N THR A 859 9.76 29.05 11.71
CA THR A 859 9.58 29.83 10.47
C THR A 859 10.69 29.56 9.44
N CYS A 860 11.97 29.46 9.85
CA CYS A 860 13.05 29.09 8.93
C CYS A 860 12.88 27.70 8.30
N ALA A 861 12.37 26.73 9.05
CA ALA A 861 12.16 25.37 8.56
C ALA A 861 10.90 25.25 7.66
N GLU A 862 9.88 26.08 7.90
CA GLU A 862 8.65 26.14 7.11
C GLU A 862 8.84 26.90 5.79
N GLN A 863 9.58 28.01 5.81
CA GLN A 863 9.89 28.82 4.64
C GLN A 863 11.13 28.33 3.87
N GLY A 864 12.07 27.64 4.53
CA GLY A 864 13.32 27.16 3.93
C GLY A 864 14.39 28.24 3.75
N CYS A 865 14.47 29.21 4.67
CA CYS A 865 15.32 30.40 4.56
C CYS A 865 16.81 30.09 4.30
N SER A 866 17.40 30.81 3.34
CA SER A 866 18.86 30.88 3.11
C SER A 866 19.58 31.77 4.12
N GLU A 867 18.91 32.82 4.61
CA GLU A 867 19.51 33.89 5.40
C GLU A 867 19.68 33.59 6.90
N ILE A 868 20.50 34.41 7.58
CA ILE A 868 20.71 34.34 9.04
C ILE A 868 19.38 34.59 9.77
N CYS A 869 19.12 33.78 10.81
CA CYS A 869 17.84 33.75 11.52
C CYS A 869 17.60 34.98 12.42
N ARG A 870 17.06 36.06 11.84
CA ARG A 870 16.63 37.27 12.57
C ARG A 870 15.26 37.15 13.26
N HIS A 871 14.56 36.02 13.09
CA HIS A 871 13.26 35.71 13.69
C HIS A 871 13.21 35.82 15.23
N THR A 872 12.05 36.26 15.75
CA THR A 872 11.78 36.46 17.19
C THR A 872 11.66 35.12 17.93
N PRO A 873 11.69 35.08 19.28
CA PRO A 873 11.38 33.87 20.02
C PRO A 873 10.00 33.25 19.68
N GLU A 874 9.02 34.10 19.36
CA GLU A 874 7.65 33.69 19.01
C GLU A 874 7.56 33.02 17.62
N ASP A 875 8.35 33.50 16.68
CA ASP A 875 8.55 32.88 15.36
C ASP A 875 9.38 31.59 15.42
N ARG A 876 10.29 31.50 16.40
CA ARG A 876 11.24 30.38 16.53
C ARG A 876 10.62 29.16 17.20
N LYS A 877 9.74 29.35 18.18
CA LYS A 877 9.14 28.24 18.94
C LYS A 877 8.24 27.35 18.07
N PHE A 878 8.20 26.05 18.36
CA PHE A 878 7.31 25.11 17.69
C PHE A 878 6.63 24.15 18.68
N THR A 879 5.50 23.59 18.24
CA THR A 879 4.68 22.65 18.99
C THR A 879 4.55 21.37 18.17
N ASP A 880 5.06 20.27 18.69
CA ASP A 880 4.91 18.91 18.13
C ASP A 880 4.80 17.93 19.32
N THR A 881 4.82 16.63 19.03
CA THR A 881 4.67 15.55 20.01
C THR A 881 5.94 14.71 20.07
N TRP A 882 6.58 14.61 21.24
CA TRP A 882 7.86 13.90 21.41
C TRP A 882 7.83 12.81 22.49
N CYS A 883 8.66 11.79 22.32
CA CYS A 883 8.95 10.82 23.37
C CYS A 883 9.82 11.48 24.46
N VAL A 884 9.56 11.13 25.73
CA VAL A 884 10.27 11.69 26.89
C VAL A 884 11.80 11.72 26.75
N PRO A 885 12.49 10.64 26.30
CA PRO A 885 13.96 10.64 26.29
C PRO A 885 14.57 11.72 25.39
N GLU A 886 13.95 12.02 24.24
CA GLU A 886 14.35 13.12 23.35
C GLU A 886 14.07 14.49 23.97
N LEU A 887 12.93 14.66 24.65
CA LEU A 887 12.59 15.92 25.30
C LEU A 887 13.49 16.21 26.52
N LYS A 888 13.85 15.20 27.31
CA LYS A 888 14.81 15.32 28.43
C LYS A 888 16.20 15.73 27.95
N LEU A 889 16.73 15.09 26.90
CA LEU A 889 18.01 15.51 26.32
C LEU A 889 17.95 16.91 25.68
N ALA A 890 16.83 17.28 25.06
CA ALA A 890 16.64 18.62 24.51
C ALA A 890 16.72 19.71 25.59
N VAL A 891 16.04 19.53 26.73
CA VAL A 891 16.13 20.46 27.86
C VAL A 891 17.57 20.55 28.40
N GLN A 892 18.27 19.42 28.52
CA GLN A 892 19.69 19.39 28.92
C GLN A 892 20.64 20.14 27.97
N LYS A 893 20.26 20.30 26.70
CA LYS A 893 20.99 21.09 25.69
C LYS A 893 20.35 22.47 25.43
N GLY A 894 19.61 23.02 26.40
CA GLY A 894 19.16 24.40 26.39
C GLY A 894 17.88 24.69 25.59
N TYR A 895 17.06 23.68 25.26
CA TYR A 895 15.69 23.95 24.83
C TYR A 895 14.82 24.32 26.04
N VAL A 896 14.03 25.39 25.92
CA VAL A 896 13.07 25.82 26.95
C VAL A 896 11.68 25.28 26.61
N ILE A 897 11.03 24.61 27.55
CA ILE A 897 9.60 24.25 27.42
C ILE A 897 8.78 25.49 27.76
N MET A 898 8.01 25.97 26.79
CA MET A 898 7.22 27.21 26.90
C MET A 898 5.80 26.96 27.40
N SER A 899 5.20 25.81 27.07
CA SER A 899 3.87 25.38 27.54
C SER A 899 3.71 23.86 27.38
N VAL A 900 2.81 23.23 28.15
CA VAL A 900 2.64 21.77 28.21
C VAL A 900 1.16 21.45 28.00
N HIS A 901 0.81 21.10 26.76
CA HIS A 901 -0.58 20.93 26.35
C HIS A 901 -1.18 19.62 26.88
N GLU A 902 -0.42 18.51 26.73
CA GLU A 902 -0.91 17.16 27.05
C GLU A 902 0.25 16.19 27.30
N VAL A 903 0.10 15.33 28.32
CA VAL A 903 1.06 14.30 28.73
C VAL A 903 0.39 12.93 28.78
N TYR A 904 0.94 11.95 28.06
CA TYR A 904 0.63 10.53 28.23
C TYR A 904 1.67 9.89 29.14
N GLN A 905 1.33 9.75 30.42
CA GLN A 905 2.17 9.15 31.45
C GLN A 905 1.78 7.69 31.65
N TYR A 906 2.74 6.77 31.56
CA TYR A 906 2.49 5.34 31.74
C TYR A 906 2.74 4.92 33.20
N PRO A 907 2.15 3.79 33.67
CA PRO A 907 2.36 3.25 35.01
C PRO A 907 3.83 3.03 35.38
N GLY A 908 4.68 2.81 34.38
CA GLY A 908 6.11 2.66 34.53
C GLY A 908 6.76 2.24 33.21
N THR A 909 8.02 1.86 33.31
CA THR A 909 8.88 1.40 32.23
C THR A 909 9.41 -0.01 32.48
N LYS A 910 9.90 -0.67 31.43
CA LYS A 910 10.70 -1.89 31.50
C LYS A 910 11.94 -1.75 30.63
N GLN A 911 13.05 -2.29 31.13
CA GLN A 911 14.36 -2.36 30.48
C GLN A 911 14.95 -3.76 30.73
N TYR A 912 15.86 -4.23 29.88
CA TYR A 912 16.64 -5.44 30.16
C TYR A 912 17.59 -5.22 31.34
N ASN A 913 17.60 -6.14 32.31
CA ASN A 913 18.52 -6.10 33.44
C ASN A 913 19.69 -7.08 33.20
N PRO A 914 20.93 -6.62 32.95
CA PRO A 914 22.06 -7.51 32.66
C PRO A 914 22.57 -8.31 33.87
N LEU A 915 22.21 -7.92 35.10
CA LEU A 915 22.62 -8.61 36.33
C LEU A 915 21.71 -9.80 36.68
N THR A 916 20.40 -9.64 36.48
CA THR A 916 19.41 -10.72 36.69
C THR A 916 19.05 -11.49 35.43
N GLN A 917 19.44 -10.97 34.26
CA GLN A 917 18.97 -11.35 32.92
C GLN A 917 17.44 -11.25 32.73
N GLU A 918 16.76 -10.44 33.54
CA GLU A 918 15.32 -10.21 33.40
C GLU A 918 15.02 -9.42 32.11
N ASP A 919 14.08 -9.94 31.31
CA ASP A 919 13.74 -9.37 30.01
C ASP A 919 12.69 -8.25 30.09
N GLY A 920 13.06 -7.08 29.56
CA GLY A 920 12.14 -6.01 29.19
C GLY A 920 11.27 -6.39 27.97
N LEU A 921 10.38 -5.48 27.57
CA LEU A 921 9.28 -5.79 26.63
C LEU A 921 9.71 -6.44 25.30
N LEU A 922 10.90 -6.09 24.79
CA LEU A 922 11.39 -6.50 23.48
C LEU A 922 12.72 -7.27 23.54
N SER A 923 13.37 -7.33 24.71
CA SER A 923 14.75 -7.82 24.82
C SER A 923 14.88 -9.32 24.55
N GLY A 924 14.01 -10.15 25.13
CA GLY A 924 14.11 -11.62 24.99
C GLY A 924 14.03 -12.08 23.53
N TYR A 925 13.25 -11.37 22.71
CA TYR A 925 13.22 -11.55 21.26
C TYR A 925 14.59 -11.24 20.64
N ILE A 926 15.15 -10.05 20.92
CA ILE A 926 16.48 -9.67 20.42
C ILE A 926 17.56 -10.66 20.88
N ARG A 927 17.61 -11.03 22.17
CA ARG A 927 18.63 -11.96 22.70
C ARG A 927 18.60 -13.30 21.98
N CYS A 928 17.41 -13.88 21.78
CA CYS A 928 17.23 -15.13 21.03
C CYS A 928 17.71 -15.04 19.57
N PHE A 929 17.29 -14.03 18.82
CA PHE A 929 17.68 -13.90 17.41
C PHE A 929 19.12 -13.40 17.22
N MET A 930 19.69 -12.70 18.21
CA MET A 930 21.11 -12.34 18.23
C MET A 930 21.99 -13.57 18.51
N ALA A 931 21.61 -14.43 19.47
CA ALA A 931 22.28 -15.70 19.73
C ALA A 931 22.36 -16.55 18.46
N LEU A 932 21.23 -16.73 17.76
CA LEU A 932 21.19 -17.46 16.49
C LEU A 932 22.04 -16.81 15.38
N LYS A 933 22.06 -15.47 15.28
CA LYS A 933 22.93 -14.73 14.35
C LYS A 933 24.41 -14.97 14.66
N MET A 934 24.80 -14.94 15.93
CA MET A 934 26.19 -15.09 16.38
C MET A 934 26.66 -16.55 16.26
N GLN A 935 25.88 -17.52 16.77
CA GLN A 935 26.11 -18.96 16.57
C GLN A 935 26.32 -19.32 15.10
N ALA A 936 25.42 -18.87 14.22
CA ALA A 936 25.50 -19.10 12.78
C ALA A 936 26.66 -18.37 12.07
N SER A 937 27.43 -17.53 12.78
CA SER A 937 28.66 -16.92 12.28
C SER A 937 29.88 -17.83 12.47
N GLY A 938 29.76 -18.86 13.31
CA GLY A 938 30.89 -19.56 13.89
C GLY A 938 31.75 -18.67 14.78
N TRP A 939 32.87 -19.22 15.24
CA TRP A 939 33.83 -18.50 16.08
C TRP A 939 34.50 -17.32 15.36
N PRO A 940 34.78 -16.21 16.08
CA PRO A 940 35.69 -15.15 15.63
C PRO A 940 37.08 -15.68 15.22
N ALA A 941 37.79 -14.95 14.36
CA ALA A 941 39.05 -15.40 13.76
C ALA A 941 40.24 -15.43 14.75
N ASP A 942 40.17 -14.58 15.76
CA ASP A 942 41.07 -14.45 16.91
C ASP A 942 40.82 -15.50 18.01
N CYS A 943 39.58 -16.02 18.11
CA CYS A 943 39.14 -17.04 19.08
C CYS A 943 39.67 -18.46 18.76
N THR A 944 40.99 -18.58 18.71
CA THR A 944 41.73 -19.77 18.26
C THR A 944 41.84 -20.85 19.33
N THR A 945 42.01 -20.48 20.60
CA THR A 945 42.10 -21.42 21.74
C THR A 945 40.77 -21.55 22.48
N ASP A 946 40.60 -22.59 23.30
CA ASP A 946 39.35 -22.83 24.02
C ASP A 946 39.14 -21.84 25.18
N GLU A 947 40.21 -21.27 25.74
CA GLU A 947 40.16 -20.17 26.70
C GLU A 947 39.60 -18.90 26.06
N LEU A 948 40.06 -18.57 24.85
CA LEU A 948 39.55 -17.42 24.09
C LEU A 948 38.08 -17.60 23.70
N LYS A 949 37.67 -18.81 23.32
CA LYS A 949 36.25 -19.16 23.05
C LYS A 949 35.38 -19.03 24.30
N ALA A 950 35.85 -19.53 25.45
CA ALA A 950 35.14 -19.40 26.72
C ALA A 950 35.04 -17.94 27.18
N GLN A 951 36.10 -17.15 27.00
CA GLN A 951 36.11 -15.73 27.30
C GLN A 951 35.17 -14.95 26.36
N PHE A 952 35.13 -15.26 25.07
CA PHE A 952 34.20 -14.66 24.10
C PHE A 952 32.73 -14.89 24.47
N ILE A 953 32.35 -16.11 24.86
CA ILE A 953 30.99 -16.40 25.36
C ILE A 953 30.69 -15.59 26.62
N LYS A 954 31.63 -15.58 27.58
CA LYS A 954 31.48 -14.87 28.86
C LYS A 954 31.34 -13.35 28.67
N ASP A 955 32.13 -12.75 27.79
CA ASP A 955 32.05 -11.32 27.49
C ASP A 955 30.83 -10.98 26.63
N THR A 956 30.41 -11.84 25.70
CA THR A 956 29.13 -11.67 24.98
C THR A 956 27.95 -11.68 25.95
N LEU A 957 27.89 -12.62 26.89
CA LEU A 957 26.84 -12.67 27.91
C LEU A 957 26.88 -11.45 28.84
N LYS A 958 28.08 -11.00 29.22
CA LYS A 958 28.29 -9.86 30.13
C LYS A 958 27.98 -8.49 29.51
N HIS A 959 28.35 -8.27 28.25
CA HIS A 959 28.18 -6.98 27.58
C HIS A 959 26.88 -6.90 26.77
N ASP A 960 26.52 -7.98 26.06
CA ASP A 960 25.34 -8.03 25.19
C ASP A 960 24.15 -8.77 25.81
N GLY A 961 24.30 -9.47 26.95
CA GLY A 961 23.22 -10.26 27.54
C GLY A 961 22.81 -11.49 26.71
N VAL A 962 23.54 -11.78 25.63
CA VAL A 962 23.25 -12.86 24.70
C VAL A 962 23.94 -14.13 25.19
N ASP A 963 23.14 -15.12 25.58
CA ASP A 963 23.64 -16.47 25.86
C ASP A 963 23.98 -17.19 24.53
N LEU A 964 25.11 -17.89 24.50
CA LEU A 964 25.64 -18.55 23.31
C LEU A 964 25.96 -20.01 23.62
N ASP A 965 25.35 -20.93 22.88
CA ASP A 965 25.67 -22.35 22.96
C ASP A 965 26.94 -22.66 22.15
N PRO A 966 28.08 -23.05 22.79
CA PRO A 966 29.31 -23.38 22.08
C PRO A 966 29.16 -24.55 21.11
N SER A 967 28.21 -25.46 21.33
CA SER A 967 27.93 -26.59 20.42
C SER A 967 27.23 -26.15 19.13
N LYS A 968 26.71 -24.91 19.08
CA LYS A 968 26.00 -24.34 17.92
C LYS A 968 26.83 -23.28 17.17
N MET A 969 28.08 -23.03 17.57
CA MET A 969 28.99 -22.05 16.97
C MET A 969 29.57 -22.54 15.62
N GLU A 970 28.70 -22.70 14.61
CA GLU A 970 29.04 -23.18 13.27
C GLU A 970 28.74 -22.13 12.18
N LYS A 971 29.58 -22.06 11.14
CA LYS A 971 29.40 -21.15 10.00
C LYS A 971 28.22 -21.57 9.11
N ASN A 972 27.04 -21.02 9.41
CA ASN A 972 25.80 -21.23 8.67
C ASN A 972 25.29 -19.92 8.05
N PRO A 973 25.65 -19.61 6.78
CA PRO A 973 25.23 -18.38 6.10
C PRO A 973 23.70 -18.18 6.05
N ALA A 974 22.93 -19.27 6.03
CA ALA A 974 21.48 -19.25 5.92
C ALA A 974 20.85 -18.72 7.20
N LEU A 975 21.23 -19.33 8.32
CA LEU A 975 20.77 -18.96 9.65
C LEU A 975 21.30 -17.56 10.04
N ARG A 976 22.55 -17.21 9.74
CA ARG A 976 23.08 -15.84 9.99
C ARG A 976 22.28 -14.78 9.22
N THR A 977 21.96 -15.05 7.95
CA THR A 977 21.17 -14.12 7.12
C THR A 977 19.73 -14.00 7.62
N LEU A 978 19.07 -15.11 7.94
CA LEU A 978 17.71 -15.12 8.46
C LEU A 978 17.63 -14.45 9.84
N SER A 979 18.55 -14.75 10.76
CA SER A 979 18.54 -14.18 12.11
C SER A 979 18.82 -12.66 12.11
N LYS A 980 19.73 -12.16 11.25
CA LYS A 980 19.89 -10.71 11.03
C LYS A 980 18.60 -10.06 10.51
N LEU A 981 17.90 -10.73 9.59
CA LEU A 981 16.61 -10.29 9.07
C LEU A 981 15.51 -10.30 10.15
N MET A 982 15.47 -11.30 11.04
CA MET A 982 14.47 -11.40 12.12
C MET A 982 14.66 -10.32 13.18
N CYS A 983 15.91 -10.04 13.61
CA CYS A 983 16.22 -8.94 14.52
C CYS A 983 15.68 -7.58 14.03
N ASN A 984 15.82 -7.31 12.72
CA ASN A 984 15.51 -5.99 12.16
C ASN A 984 14.05 -5.83 11.71
N ALA A 985 13.36 -6.91 11.31
CA ALA A 985 12.10 -6.81 10.59
C ALA A 985 10.83 -6.71 11.45
N PHE A 986 10.89 -7.00 12.76
CA PHE A 986 9.70 -7.17 13.59
C PHE A 986 9.10 -5.85 14.10
N TRP A 987 9.92 -4.97 14.70
CA TRP A 987 9.45 -3.77 15.40
C TRP A 987 8.69 -2.80 14.47
N GLY A 988 9.06 -2.75 13.18
CA GLY A 988 8.38 -1.91 12.18
C GLY A 988 6.89 -2.23 11.98
N LYS A 989 6.41 -3.41 12.42
CA LYS A 989 4.96 -3.72 12.44
C LYS A 989 4.21 -3.00 13.57
N PHE A 990 4.86 -2.62 14.66
CA PHE A 990 4.22 -1.81 15.70
C PHE A 990 3.77 -0.43 15.18
N GLY A 991 4.53 0.15 14.24
CA GLY A 991 4.24 1.45 13.62
C GLY A 991 3.24 1.41 12.45
N GLU A 992 2.55 0.29 12.22
CA GLU A 992 1.74 0.08 11.02
C GLU A 992 0.64 1.15 10.82
N LYS A 993 0.45 1.58 9.56
CA LYS A 993 -0.73 2.37 9.14
C LYS A 993 -1.87 1.42 8.73
N THR A 994 -3.06 1.68 9.26
CA THR A 994 -4.32 0.98 8.98
C THR A 994 -5.13 1.67 7.89
N LEU A 995 -5.28 3.00 7.98
CA LEU A 995 -5.76 3.83 6.87
C LEU A 995 -4.81 3.68 5.67
N ARG A 996 -5.29 3.06 4.60
CA ARG A 996 -4.61 2.91 3.31
C ARG A 996 -5.63 2.83 2.18
N PRO A 997 -5.29 3.34 0.98
CA PRO A 997 -5.97 2.97 -0.25
C PRO A 997 -5.96 1.45 -0.45
N LYS A 998 -7.16 0.89 -0.64
CA LYS A 998 -7.45 -0.48 -1.06
C LYS A 998 -7.82 -0.49 -2.54
N THR A 999 -7.85 -1.67 -3.13
CA THR A 999 -8.23 -1.86 -4.52
C THR A 999 -9.02 -3.16 -4.66
N GLU A 1000 -10.21 -3.06 -5.23
CA GLU A 1000 -11.16 -4.17 -5.37
C GLU A 1000 -11.56 -4.32 -6.84
N LEU A 1001 -11.69 -5.57 -7.30
CA LEU A 1001 -12.11 -5.86 -8.67
C LEU A 1001 -13.59 -6.25 -8.69
N ILE A 1002 -14.41 -5.40 -9.29
CA ILE A 1002 -15.87 -5.52 -9.29
C ILE A 1002 -16.35 -6.02 -10.65
N PHE A 1003 -17.15 -7.09 -10.61
CA PHE A 1003 -17.78 -7.71 -11.78
C PHE A 1003 -19.31 -7.50 -11.82
N GLN A 1004 -19.89 -6.76 -10.87
CA GLN A 1004 -21.33 -6.60 -10.67
C GLN A 1004 -21.64 -5.14 -10.29
N ASN A 1005 -22.64 -4.54 -10.95
CA ASN A 1005 -22.96 -3.12 -10.77
C ASN A 1005 -23.56 -2.84 -9.39
N GLU A 1006 -24.25 -3.82 -8.83
CA GLU A 1006 -24.88 -3.81 -7.51
C GLU A 1006 -23.83 -3.57 -6.41
N LYS A 1007 -22.65 -4.18 -6.56
CA LYS A 1007 -21.50 -4.00 -5.66
C LYS A 1007 -20.84 -2.64 -5.84
N LEU A 1008 -20.74 -2.13 -7.07
CA LEU A 1008 -20.29 -0.74 -7.31
C LEU A 1008 -21.24 0.25 -6.61
N ILE A 1009 -22.56 0.13 -6.84
CA ILE A 1009 -23.59 0.96 -6.17
C ILE A 1009 -23.48 0.87 -4.65
N SER A 1010 -23.31 -0.33 -4.07
CA SER A 1010 -23.16 -0.48 -2.62
C SER A 1010 -21.95 0.28 -2.06
N MET A 1011 -20.86 0.36 -2.82
CA MET A 1011 -19.65 1.11 -2.44
C MET A 1011 -19.75 2.62 -2.71
N MET A 1012 -20.66 3.04 -3.60
CA MET A 1012 -21.02 4.45 -3.78
C MET A 1012 -22.00 4.95 -2.70
N ALA A 1013 -22.69 4.02 -2.03
CA ALA A 1013 -23.68 4.28 -0.99
C ALA A 1013 -23.13 4.09 0.44
N ASP A 1014 -22.04 3.36 0.63
CA ASP A 1014 -21.36 3.21 1.93
C ASP A 1014 -20.60 4.50 2.30
N PRO A 1015 -21.05 5.27 3.30
CA PRO A 1015 -20.43 6.54 3.64
C PRO A 1015 -19.16 6.38 4.51
N LYS A 1016 -18.76 5.13 4.82
CA LYS A 1016 -17.51 4.81 5.56
C LYS A 1016 -16.29 4.81 4.64
N ILE A 1017 -16.48 4.86 3.32
CA ILE A 1017 -15.41 4.79 2.33
C ILE A 1017 -15.47 5.94 1.33
N THR A 1018 -14.30 6.37 0.85
CA THR A 1018 -14.16 7.32 -0.26
C THR A 1018 -13.62 6.57 -1.47
N ILE A 1019 -14.36 6.54 -2.58
CA ILE A 1019 -13.87 6.01 -3.86
C ILE A 1019 -12.93 7.05 -4.47
N THR A 1020 -11.67 6.67 -4.69
CA THR A 1020 -10.59 7.56 -5.17
C THR A 1020 -10.19 7.31 -6.62
N GLY A 1021 -10.72 6.28 -7.27
CA GLY A 1021 -10.49 6.03 -8.70
C GLY A 1021 -11.28 4.83 -9.23
N LEU A 1022 -11.72 4.90 -10.48
CA LEU A 1022 -12.33 3.81 -11.23
C LEU A 1022 -11.51 3.55 -12.50
N LEU A 1023 -11.20 2.30 -12.82
CA LEU A 1023 -10.47 1.93 -14.03
C LEU A 1023 -11.13 0.72 -14.74
N PRO A 1024 -11.51 0.84 -16.02
CA PRO A 1024 -12.26 -0.19 -16.73
C PRO A 1024 -11.31 -1.25 -17.35
N LEU A 1025 -11.05 -2.33 -16.61
CA LEU A 1025 -10.14 -3.40 -17.05
C LEU A 1025 -10.72 -4.23 -18.21
N SER A 1026 -12.04 -4.46 -18.20
CA SER A 1026 -12.78 -5.07 -19.31
C SER A 1026 -14.23 -4.57 -19.30
N ASP A 1027 -15.03 -4.95 -20.29
CA ASP A 1027 -16.44 -4.55 -20.34
C ASP A 1027 -17.30 -5.24 -19.25
N GLU A 1028 -16.71 -6.22 -18.54
CA GLU A 1028 -17.31 -6.92 -17.41
C GLU A 1028 -16.62 -6.67 -16.06
N CYS A 1029 -15.49 -5.94 -16.03
CA CYS A 1029 -14.68 -5.75 -14.81
C CYS A 1029 -14.18 -4.31 -14.66
N ILE A 1030 -14.56 -3.66 -13.56
CA ILE A 1030 -14.01 -2.37 -13.12
C ILE A 1030 -13.12 -2.60 -11.90
N GLN A 1031 -11.92 -2.02 -11.92
CA GLN A 1031 -11.10 -1.83 -10.74
C GLN A 1031 -11.55 -0.58 -9.99
N VAL A 1032 -11.82 -0.72 -8.69
CA VAL A 1032 -12.19 0.39 -7.80
C VAL A 1032 -11.08 0.60 -6.78
N LYS A 1033 -10.47 1.79 -6.80
CA LYS A 1033 -9.61 2.29 -5.73
C LYS A 1033 -10.48 3.01 -4.70
N TRP A 1034 -10.30 2.70 -3.43
CA TRP A 1034 -11.06 3.32 -2.34
C TRP A 1034 -10.22 3.39 -1.06
N GLU A 1035 -10.54 4.31 -0.17
CA GLU A 1035 -9.93 4.38 1.16
C GLU A 1035 -11.00 4.57 2.26
N PRO A 1036 -10.82 3.96 3.45
CA PRO A 1036 -11.69 4.21 4.60
C PRO A 1036 -11.54 5.67 5.08
N ILE A 1037 -12.63 6.29 5.52
CA ILE A 1037 -12.57 7.63 6.12
C ILE A 1037 -11.80 7.60 7.45
N SER A 1038 -11.16 8.71 7.83
CA SER A 1038 -10.32 8.80 9.03
C SER A 1038 -11.01 8.36 10.32
N ASP A 1039 -12.31 8.65 10.44
CA ASP A 1039 -13.10 8.35 11.63
C ASP A 1039 -13.41 6.84 11.78
N THR A 1040 -13.02 6.03 10.78
CA THR A 1040 -13.06 4.56 10.80
C THR A 1040 -11.68 3.92 10.99
N GLU A 1041 -10.67 4.66 11.50
CA GLU A 1041 -9.36 4.08 11.87
C GLU A 1041 -9.49 3.15 13.10
N GLU A 1042 -9.68 1.86 12.83
CA GLU A 1042 -9.52 0.79 13.81
C GLU A 1042 -8.05 0.54 14.16
N SER A 1043 -7.79 0.14 15.41
CA SER A 1043 -6.46 -0.23 15.91
C SER A 1043 -6.15 -1.71 15.69
N LEU A 1044 -4.92 -2.04 15.31
CA LEU A 1044 -4.53 -3.45 15.09
C LEU A 1044 -4.08 -4.13 16.39
N PRO A 1045 -4.43 -5.40 16.63
CA PRO A 1045 -3.91 -6.23 17.72
C PRO A 1045 -2.42 -6.66 17.53
N THR A 1046 -1.73 -6.02 16.57
CA THR A 1046 -0.31 -6.16 16.24
C THR A 1046 0.43 -4.82 16.18
N SER A 1047 -0.26 -3.70 16.48
CA SER A 1047 0.30 -2.34 16.45
C SER A 1047 0.56 -1.80 17.86
N SER A 1048 1.59 -0.96 18.00
CA SER A 1048 1.88 -0.20 19.22
C SER A 1048 2.70 1.04 18.85
N LEU A 1049 2.01 2.15 18.57
CA LEU A 1049 2.68 3.38 18.11
C LEU A 1049 3.70 3.91 19.14
N ILE A 1050 3.42 3.71 20.43
CA ILE A 1050 4.33 4.08 21.53
C ILE A 1050 5.65 3.33 21.44
N LEU A 1051 5.64 1.99 21.33
CA LEU A 1051 6.88 1.21 21.22
C LEU A 1051 7.62 1.51 19.91
N ALA A 1052 6.90 1.67 18.80
CA ALA A 1052 7.52 2.06 17.52
C ALA A 1052 8.23 3.43 17.60
N ALA A 1053 7.64 4.40 18.30
CA ALA A 1053 8.21 5.72 18.49
C ALA A 1053 9.42 5.67 19.44
N PHE A 1054 9.35 4.89 20.53
CA PHE A 1054 10.48 4.68 21.44
C PHE A 1054 11.65 3.96 20.76
N THR A 1055 11.39 2.93 19.94
CA THR A 1055 12.45 2.23 19.16
C THR A 1055 13.26 3.19 18.30
N THR A 1056 12.63 4.19 17.67
CA THR A 1056 13.34 5.16 16.83
C THR A 1056 13.85 6.39 17.58
N CYS A 1057 13.21 6.78 18.68
CA CYS A 1057 13.71 7.77 19.64
C CYS A 1057 15.06 7.35 20.21
N LEU A 1058 15.14 6.14 20.78
CA LEU A 1058 16.34 5.62 21.41
C LEU A 1058 17.50 5.49 20.41
N GLY A 1059 17.24 5.05 19.17
CA GLY A 1059 18.28 5.04 18.13
C GLY A 1059 18.71 6.43 17.66
N ARG A 1060 17.78 7.40 17.56
CA ARG A 1060 18.16 8.80 17.31
C ARG A 1060 19.04 9.37 18.42
N LEU A 1061 18.86 8.93 19.67
CA LEU A 1061 19.67 9.34 20.83
C LEU A 1061 21.05 8.67 20.85
N GLN A 1062 21.16 7.39 20.51
CA GLN A 1062 22.45 6.71 20.35
C GLN A 1062 23.29 7.37 19.24
N LEU A 1063 22.69 7.62 18.06
CA LEU A 1063 23.35 8.37 16.99
C LEU A 1063 23.67 9.82 17.41
N TYR A 1064 22.81 10.47 18.20
CA TYR A 1064 23.08 11.81 18.73
C TYR A 1064 24.32 11.82 19.63
N HIS A 1065 24.46 10.86 20.55
CA HIS A 1065 25.61 10.76 21.45
C HIS A 1065 26.93 10.73 20.67
N TYR A 1066 26.99 9.99 19.56
CA TYR A 1066 28.16 9.98 18.68
C TYR A 1066 28.35 11.30 17.93
N LEU A 1067 27.28 11.91 17.42
CA LEU A 1067 27.35 13.23 16.74
C LEU A 1067 27.76 14.37 17.67
N ASP A 1068 27.46 14.29 18.97
CA ASP A 1068 27.81 15.29 19.98
C ASP A 1068 29.32 15.29 20.30
N GLN A 1069 29.99 14.13 20.21
CA GLN A 1069 31.44 13.99 20.40
C GLN A 1069 32.28 14.57 19.25
N VAL A 1070 31.75 14.55 18.02
CA VAL A 1070 32.43 15.10 16.84
C VAL A 1070 31.96 16.50 16.47
N ASN A 1071 30.71 16.84 16.78
CA ASN A 1071 30.06 18.13 16.54
C ASN A 1071 30.30 18.64 15.10
N GLU A 1072 31.05 19.74 14.92
CA GLU A 1072 31.32 20.34 13.60
C GLU A 1072 32.24 19.51 12.70
N ARG A 1073 32.95 18.53 13.29
CA ARG A 1073 33.75 17.54 12.55
C ARG A 1073 32.86 16.51 11.84
N ALA A 1074 31.57 16.43 12.15
CA ALA A 1074 30.65 15.52 11.47
C ALA A 1074 30.31 16.04 10.07
N LEU A 1075 30.59 15.23 9.04
CA LEU A 1075 30.33 15.54 7.64
C LEU A 1075 28.93 15.10 7.21
N TYR A 1076 28.52 13.90 7.63
CA TYR A 1076 27.30 13.25 7.18
C TYR A 1076 26.83 12.22 8.21
N CYS A 1077 25.52 12.03 8.33
CA CYS A 1077 24.95 10.94 9.12
C CYS A 1077 23.72 10.32 8.44
N ASP A 1078 23.53 9.02 8.64
CA ASP A 1078 22.36 8.31 8.15
C ASP A 1078 21.98 7.12 9.03
N THR A 1079 21.01 7.35 9.92
CA THR A 1079 20.33 6.37 10.78
C THR A 1079 21.22 5.70 11.84
N ASP A 1080 22.23 4.98 11.39
CA ASP A 1080 23.16 4.14 12.14
C ASP A 1080 24.63 4.45 11.79
N SER A 1081 24.88 5.41 10.88
CA SER A 1081 26.23 5.76 10.41
C SER A 1081 26.60 7.24 10.60
N VAL A 1082 27.89 7.51 10.86
CA VAL A 1082 28.51 8.84 10.96
C VAL A 1082 29.80 8.88 10.14
N ALA A 1083 29.93 9.85 9.23
CA ALA A 1083 31.20 10.21 8.60
C ALA A 1083 31.72 11.51 9.24
N TYR A 1084 32.99 11.53 9.65
CA TYR A 1084 33.57 12.64 10.42
C TYR A 1084 35.07 12.85 10.17
N ILE A 1085 35.57 14.03 10.56
CA ILE A 1085 36.99 14.43 10.48
C ILE A 1085 37.74 13.97 11.74
N SER A 1086 38.79 13.19 11.55
CA SER A 1086 39.75 12.72 12.55
C SER A 1086 41.06 13.50 12.42
N ARG A 1087 41.64 13.94 13.53
CA ARG A 1087 42.83 14.82 13.57
C ARG A 1087 43.77 14.46 14.72
N PRO A 1088 45.08 14.67 14.58
CA PRO A 1088 46.02 14.52 15.70
C PRO A 1088 45.65 15.44 16.87
N GLY A 1089 45.56 14.87 18.07
CA GLY A 1089 45.28 15.61 19.32
C GLY A 1089 43.79 15.77 19.67
N GLU A 1090 42.88 15.54 18.73
CA GLU A 1090 41.44 15.48 19.02
C GLU A 1090 40.99 14.02 19.28
N PRO A 1091 40.00 13.77 20.15
CA PRO A 1091 39.47 12.43 20.35
C PRO A 1091 38.66 11.97 19.12
N ASP A 1092 38.94 10.76 18.66
CA ASP A 1092 38.10 9.99 17.75
C ASP A 1092 36.92 9.35 18.50
N ILE A 1093 35.85 9.00 17.78
CA ILE A 1093 34.75 8.23 18.38
C ILE A 1093 35.23 6.80 18.67
N PRO A 1094 35.04 6.25 19.88
CA PRO A 1094 35.44 4.88 20.21
C PRO A 1094 34.78 3.83 19.31
N THR A 1095 35.55 2.84 18.86
CA THR A 1095 35.07 1.67 18.13
C THR A 1095 35.14 0.40 18.99
N GLY A 1096 34.35 -0.61 18.61
CA GLY A 1096 34.23 -1.86 19.37
C GLY A 1096 33.61 -3.00 18.56
N THR A 1097 33.20 -4.06 19.26
CA THR A 1097 32.74 -5.34 18.66
C THR A 1097 31.39 -5.82 19.21
N HIS A 1098 30.86 -5.17 20.25
CA HIS A 1098 29.60 -5.52 20.91
C HIS A 1098 28.41 -4.82 20.26
N LEU A 1099 27.19 -5.26 20.60
CA LEU A 1099 25.96 -4.67 20.07
C LEU A 1099 25.89 -3.19 20.47
N GLY A 1100 25.62 -2.28 19.52
CA GLY A 1100 25.58 -0.84 19.79
C GLY A 1100 26.93 -0.11 19.77
N ASP A 1101 28.06 -0.83 19.76
CA ASP A 1101 29.38 -0.25 19.46
C ASP A 1101 29.43 0.21 17.99
N LEU A 1102 30.41 1.05 17.67
CA LEU A 1102 30.73 1.46 16.29
C LEU A 1102 31.85 0.58 15.69
N THR A 1103 31.73 0.20 14.43
CA THR A 1103 32.85 -0.30 13.61
C THR A 1103 33.34 0.76 12.63
N ASP A 1104 34.62 0.75 12.27
CA ASP A 1104 35.11 1.54 11.14
C ASP A 1104 34.74 0.82 9.83
N GLN A 1105 33.78 1.39 9.11
CA GLN A 1105 33.24 0.83 7.87
C GLN A 1105 34.26 0.94 6.72
N VAL A 1106 35.19 1.88 6.78
CA VAL A 1106 36.25 2.04 5.77
C VAL A 1106 37.29 0.94 5.93
N GLU A 1107 37.64 0.60 7.19
CA GLU A 1107 38.52 -0.53 7.49
C GLU A 1107 37.84 -1.89 7.20
N GLU A 1108 36.54 -2.06 7.47
CA GLU A 1108 35.82 -3.30 7.13
C GLU A 1108 35.69 -3.52 5.60
N ASP A 1109 35.33 -2.50 4.81
CA ASP A 1109 35.15 -2.63 3.36
C ASP A 1109 36.49 -2.69 2.59
N HIS A 1110 37.60 -2.15 3.13
CA HIS A 1110 38.85 -1.94 2.37
C HIS A 1110 40.15 -2.43 3.03
N GLY A 1111 40.14 -2.79 4.32
CA GLY A 1111 41.25 -3.41 5.04
C GLY A 1111 42.02 -2.44 5.97
N PRO A 1112 42.83 -2.98 6.91
CA PRO A 1112 43.49 -2.23 7.98
C PRO A 1112 44.20 -0.95 7.54
N GLY A 1113 43.95 0.15 8.25
CA GLY A 1113 44.56 1.46 8.01
C GLY A 1113 44.00 2.23 6.82
N SER A 1114 42.96 1.72 6.14
CA SER A 1114 42.26 2.47 5.08
C SER A 1114 41.53 3.69 5.63
N PHE A 1115 41.57 4.82 4.93
CA PHE A 1115 40.87 6.04 5.36
C PHE A 1115 40.39 6.89 4.17
N ILE A 1116 39.41 7.77 4.42
CA ILE A 1116 38.85 8.65 3.39
C ILE A 1116 39.70 9.92 3.26
N THR A 1117 40.04 10.30 2.02
CA THR A 1117 40.84 11.48 1.67
C THR A 1117 40.01 12.64 1.13
N GLU A 1118 38.87 12.36 0.51
CA GLU A 1118 37.97 13.35 -0.07
C GLU A 1118 36.52 12.88 0.05
N PHE A 1119 35.61 13.75 0.50
CA PHE A 1119 34.19 13.45 0.74
C PHE A 1119 33.30 14.54 0.13
N VAL A 1120 32.19 14.12 -0.49
CA VAL A 1120 31.21 15.01 -1.11
C VAL A 1120 29.79 14.50 -0.91
N ALA A 1121 28.86 15.37 -0.51
CA ALA A 1121 27.46 15.03 -0.27
C ALA A 1121 26.51 16.06 -0.88
N GLY A 1122 25.80 15.65 -1.93
CA GLY A 1122 24.67 16.37 -2.52
C GLY A 1122 23.35 16.17 -1.76
N GLY A 1123 23.40 15.75 -0.49
CA GLY A 1123 22.24 15.62 0.40
C GLY A 1123 21.94 14.21 0.91
N PRO A 1124 20.79 14.03 1.60
CA PRO A 1124 20.40 12.77 2.23
C PRO A 1124 20.39 11.58 1.25
N LYS A 1125 21.28 10.60 1.49
CA LYS A 1125 21.48 9.40 0.65
C LYS A 1125 21.92 9.73 -0.80
N ASN A 1126 22.71 10.80 -0.96
CA ASN A 1126 23.35 11.21 -2.21
C ASN A 1126 24.78 11.72 -1.92
N TYR A 1127 25.74 10.82 -1.76
CA TYR A 1127 27.13 11.15 -1.40
C TYR A 1127 28.16 10.24 -2.08
N ALA A 1128 29.41 10.68 -2.13
CA ALA A 1128 30.55 9.95 -2.66
C ALA A 1128 31.84 10.28 -1.88
N PHE A 1129 32.81 9.36 -1.91
CA PHE A 1129 34.09 9.53 -1.22
C PHE A 1129 35.24 8.79 -1.90
N LYS A 1130 36.47 9.22 -1.62
CA LYS A 1130 37.74 8.61 -2.08
C LYS A 1130 38.46 7.99 -0.89
N VAL A 1131 38.88 6.73 -1.00
CA VAL A 1131 39.58 5.97 0.05
C VAL A 1131 41.02 5.69 -0.37
N ALA A 1132 41.98 5.99 0.49
CA ALA A 1132 43.34 5.48 0.40
C ALA A 1132 43.41 4.08 1.04
N VAL A 1133 43.54 3.04 0.22
CA VAL A 1133 43.43 1.63 0.66
C VAL A 1133 44.70 1.23 1.41
N GLY A 1134 44.56 0.77 2.65
CA GLY A 1134 45.70 0.52 3.54
C GLY A 1134 46.53 1.77 3.84
N GLY A 1135 45.97 2.96 3.61
CA GLY A 1135 46.66 4.25 3.69
C GLY A 1135 47.52 4.62 2.48
N ASP A 1136 47.55 3.79 1.43
CA ASP A 1136 48.30 4.06 0.19
C ASP A 1136 47.58 5.09 -0.68
N LEU A 1137 48.21 6.27 -0.84
CA LEU A 1137 47.69 7.38 -1.65
C LEU A 1137 47.78 7.13 -3.16
N SER A 1138 48.51 6.11 -3.62
CA SER A 1138 48.50 5.66 -5.02
C SER A 1138 47.34 4.68 -5.32
N ASN A 1139 46.78 4.06 -4.28
CA ASN A 1139 45.71 3.07 -4.36
C ASN A 1139 44.36 3.67 -3.92
N ILE A 1140 43.87 4.64 -4.70
CA ILE A 1140 42.60 5.31 -4.42
C ILE A 1140 41.41 4.52 -4.97
N LYS A 1141 40.46 4.16 -4.11
CA LYS A 1141 39.13 3.66 -4.50
C LYS A 1141 38.07 4.75 -4.38
N VAL A 1142 37.12 4.76 -5.30
CA VAL A 1142 35.99 5.69 -5.31
C VAL A 1142 34.71 4.95 -4.91
N CYS A 1143 33.99 5.47 -3.92
CA CYS A 1143 32.74 4.90 -3.43
C CYS A 1143 31.60 5.91 -3.63
N ILE A 1144 30.47 5.47 -4.17
CA ILE A 1144 29.35 6.35 -4.55
C ILE A 1144 28.03 5.73 -4.05
N LYS A 1145 27.20 6.53 -3.39
CA LYS A 1145 25.97 6.11 -2.71
C LYS A 1145 24.84 7.08 -3.09
N VAL A 1146 24.10 6.78 -4.15
CA VAL A 1146 22.97 7.58 -4.67
C VAL A 1146 21.65 6.82 -4.57
N ARG A 1147 20.65 7.39 -3.88
CA ARG A 1147 19.32 6.79 -3.74
C ARG A 1147 18.50 6.87 -5.02
N GLY A 1148 18.09 5.72 -5.53
CA GLY A 1148 17.08 5.61 -6.61
C GLY A 1148 17.64 5.57 -8.03
N ILE A 1149 18.96 5.68 -8.19
CA ILE A 1149 19.69 5.36 -9.42
C ILE A 1149 20.47 4.06 -9.16
N SER A 1150 20.49 3.15 -10.12
CA SER A 1150 21.23 1.88 -10.01
C SER A 1150 22.48 1.98 -10.86
N ILE A 1151 23.63 2.18 -10.22
CA ILE A 1151 24.91 2.32 -10.93
C ILE A 1151 25.22 1.01 -11.68
N ASN A 1152 25.33 1.12 -12.99
CA ASN A 1152 25.49 0.04 -13.96
C ASN A 1152 26.25 0.55 -15.20
N ALA A 1153 26.58 -0.34 -16.13
CA ALA A 1153 27.34 -0.01 -17.35
C ALA A 1153 26.61 0.94 -18.34
N SER A 1154 25.38 1.39 -18.06
CA SER A 1154 24.70 2.46 -18.81
C SER A 1154 24.83 3.85 -18.16
N CYS A 1155 25.43 3.96 -16.98
CA CYS A 1155 25.50 5.24 -16.25
C CYS A 1155 26.68 5.41 -15.28
N ASP A 1156 27.59 4.45 -15.12
CA ASP A 1156 28.75 4.58 -14.23
C ASP A 1156 29.74 5.67 -14.68
N GLU A 1157 29.89 5.89 -15.99
CA GLU A 1157 30.62 7.05 -16.55
C GLU A 1157 29.95 8.42 -16.26
N LEU A 1158 28.64 8.42 -15.98
CA LEU A 1158 27.87 9.64 -15.66
C LEU A 1158 27.81 9.88 -14.16
N VAL A 1159 27.61 8.83 -13.38
CA VAL A 1159 27.41 8.86 -11.92
C VAL A 1159 28.75 8.75 -11.20
N THR A 1160 29.64 9.72 -11.45
CA THR A 1160 31.01 9.77 -10.93
C THR A 1160 31.15 10.72 -9.74
N PHE A 1161 32.23 10.56 -8.96
CA PHE A 1161 32.57 11.46 -7.85
C PHE A 1161 32.73 12.90 -8.34
N ASP A 1162 33.49 13.12 -9.42
CA ASP A 1162 33.80 14.46 -9.89
C ASP A 1162 32.59 15.16 -10.53
N ASN A 1163 31.64 14.40 -11.09
CA ASN A 1163 30.33 14.93 -11.48
C ASN A 1163 29.46 15.32 -10.28
N LEU A 1164 29.44 14.53 -9.20
CA LEU A 1164 28.76 14.94 -7.96
C LEU A 1164 29.40 16.19 -7.36
N LYS A 1165 30.75 16.25 -7.33
CA LYS A 1165 31.50 17.43 -6.90
C LYS A 1165 31.20 18.64 -7.76
N ALA A 1166 31.22 18.51 -9.08
CA ALA A 1166 30.89 19.62 -9.99
C ALA A 1166 29.50 20.21 -9.70
N MET A 1167 28.50 19.37 -9.40
CA MET A 1167 27.16 19.84 -9.05
C MET A 1167 27.08 20.44 -7.63
N VAL A 1168 27.75 19.83 -6.65
CA VAL A 1168 27.81 20.33 -5.27
C VAL A 1168 28.51 21.70 -5.21
N MET A 1169 29.59 21.87 -5.95
CA MET A 1169 30.35 23.12 -6.08
C MET A 1169 29.68 24.17 -7.00
N GLY A 1170 28.51 23.88 -7.58
CA GLY A 1170 27.74 24.83 -8.41
C GLY A 1170 28.17 24.94 -9.87
N SER A 1171 29.25 24.30 -10.30
CA SER A 1171 29.73 24.29 -11.69
C SER A 1171 28.87 23.44 -12.66
N ARG A 1172 27.78 22.82 -12.18
CA ARG A 1172 26.82 22.03 -12.97
C ARG A 1172 25.46 21.98 -12.24
N ASP A 1173 24.32 22.16 -12.90
CA ASP A 1173 22.98 22.00 -12.26
C ASP A 1173 22.64 20.51 -12.04
N LYS A 1174 22.60 19.74 -13.13
CA LYS A 1174 22.06 18.38 -13.15
C LYS A 1174 22.74 17.48 -14.19
N ILE A 1175 22.48 16.19 -14.07
CA ILE A 1175 22.82 15.15 -15.05
C ILE A 1175 21.57 14.31 -15.34
N THR A 1176 21.22 14.20 -16.61
CA THR A 1176 20.17 13.28 -17.08
C THR A 1176 20.76 11.88 -17.23
N VAL A 1177 20.42 10.98 -16.31
CA VAL A 1177 20.89 9.59 -16.31
C VAL A 1177 19.90 8.71 -17.08
N PRO A 1178 20.32 8.04 -18.17
CA PRO A 1178 19.44 7.17 -18.95
C PRO A 1178 19.13 5.85 -18.23
N ILE A 1179 17.98 5.27 -18.52
CA ILE A 1179 17.55 3.94 -18.08
C ILE A 1179 16.85 3.28 -19.29
N PRO A 1180 17.60 2.60 -20.17
CA PRO A 1180 17.10 2.16 -21.48
C PRO A 1180 16.06 1.02 -21.40
N HIS A 1181 16.06 0.24 -20.32
CA HIS A 1181 15.19 -0.92 -20.16
C HIS A 1181 14.39 -0.84 -18.84
N GLN A 1182 13.56 0.20 -18.68
CA GLN A 1182 12.73 0.35 -17.49
C GLN A 1182 11.48 -0.53 -17.57
N ILE A 1183 11.43 -1.60 -16.76
CA ILE A 1183 10.22 -2.39 -16.55
C ILE A 1183 9.20 -1.57 -15.73
N ALA A 1184 8.23 -0.99 -16.42
CA ALA A 1184 7.10 -0.27 -15.87
C ALA A 1184 5.86 -1.18 -15.73
N ARG A 1185 4.89 -0.75 -14.91
CA ARG A 1185 3.60 -1.42 -14.69
C ARG A 1185 2.51 -0.40 -14.98
N LEU A 1186 1.64 -0.69 -15.94
CA LEU A 1186 0.52 0.17 -16.29
C LEU A 1186 -0.66 -0.06 -15.31
N PRO A 1187 -1.52 0.94 -15.07
CA PRO A 1187 -2.69 0.80 -14.20
C PRO A 1187 -3.65 -0.35 -14.61
N THR A 1188 -3.63 -0.72 -15.89
CA THR A 1188 -4.37 -1.82 -16.54
C THR A 1188 -3.83 -3.23 -16.21
N TRP A 1189 -2.91 -3.36 -15.25
CA TRP A 1189 -2.20 -4.60 -14.93
C TRP A 1189 -1.37 -5.16 -16.09
N GLN A 1190 -0.91 -4.31 -17.01
CA GLN A 1190 0.07 -4.69 -18.03
C GLN A 1190 1.49 -4.35 -17.55
N ILE A 1191 2.48 -5.11 -18.02
CA ILE A 1191 3.91 -4.85 -17.78
C ILE A 1191 4.53 -4.48 -19.12
N VAL A 1192 5.32 -3.41 -19.13
CA VAL A 1192 5.99 -2.91 -20.33
C VAL A 1192 7.45 -2.58 -20.02
N THR A 1193 8.35 -2.82 -20.97
CA THR A 1193 9.69 -2.19 -20.97
C THR A 1193 9.59 -0.91 -21.78
N ARG A 1194 10.08 0.22 -21.23
CA ARG A 1194 10.22 1.50 -21.93
C ARG A 1194 11.62 2.09 -21.69
N ALA A 1195 12.12 2.85 -22.65
CA ALA A 1195 13.19 3.80 -22.38
C ALA A 1195 12.72 4.88 -21.38
N SER A 1196 13.63 5.39 -20.55
CA SER A 1196 13.35 6.45 -19.58
C SER A 1196 14.64 7.11 -19.10
N HIS A 1197 14.53 8.16 -18.28
CA HIS A 1197 15.68 8.83 -17.67
C HIS A 1197 15.38 9.28 -16.23
N LYS A 1198 16.41 9.73 -15.50
CA LYS A 1198 16.29 10.39 -14.20
C LYS A 1198 17.24 11.58 -14.11
N ASN A 1199 16.72 12.71 -13.63
CA ASN A 1199 17.53 13.90 -13.39
C ASN A 1199 18.21 13.79 -12.02
N TRP A 1200 19.52 13.54 -12.01
CA TRP A 1200 20.36 13.54 -10.83
C TRP A 1200 20.85 14.97 -10.56
N LYS A 1201 20.60 15.49 -9.36
CA LYS A 1201 21.15 16.75 -8.86
C LYS A 1201 21.23 16.79 -7.32
N PRO A 1202 22.05 17.65 -6.71
CA PRO A 1202 22.05 17.88 -5.27
C PRO A 1202 20.69 18.39 -4.76
N VAL A 1203 20.23 17.87 -3.62
CA VAL A 1203 19.02 18.32 -2.92
C VAL A 1203 19.22 18.16 -1.41
N ASN A 1204 19.88 19.13 -0.78
CA ASN A 1204 20.00 19.22 0.68
C ASN A 1204 19.31 20.47 1.21
N ILE A 1205 18.01 20.37 1.53
CA ILE A 1205 17.23 21.47 2.15
C ILE A 1205 16.98 21.26 3.64
N LYS A 1206 17.54 20.20 4.25
CA LYS A 1206 17.36 19.89 5.68
C LYS A 1206 18.12 20.82 6.62
N ARG A 1207 19.09 21.55 6.07
CA ARG A 1207 19.99 22.50 6.72
C ARG A 1207 20.16 23.68 5.77
N ARG A 1208 20.45 24.85 6.34
CA ARG A 1208 20.78 26.09 5.64
C ARG A 1208 22.22 25.99 5.14
N ARG A 1209 22.45 26.16 3.84
CA ARG A 1209 23.81 26.30 3.29
C ARG A 1209 24.35 27.66 3.69
N VAL A 1210 25.59 27.74 4.16
CA VAL A 1210 26.25 29.02 4.53
C VAL A 1210 27.34 29.40 3.54
N ASP A 1211 28.06 28.42 3.00
CA ASP A 1211 29.08 28.63 1.97
C ASP A 1211 29.11 27.42 0.99
N VAL A 1212 30.13 27.34 0.14
CA VAL A 1212 30.28 26.28 -0.86
C VAL A 1212 30.38 24.87 -0.21
N ALA A 1213 30.93 24.76 0.99
CA ALA A 1213 31.18 23.51 1.71
C ALA A 1213 30.30 23.28 2.95
N ASN A 1214 29.98 24.30 3.74
CA ASN A 1214 29.34 24.10 5.07
C ASN A 1214 27.81 24.30 5.08
N THR A 1215 27.15 23.68 6.07
CA THR A 1215 25.74 23.92 6.38
C THR A 1215 25.48 24.00 7.88
N VAL A 1216 24.48 24.78 8.27
CA VAL A 1216 24.01 24.95 9.65
C VAL A 1216 22.51 24.58 9.77
N PRO A 1217 21.98 24.31 10.98
CA PRO A 1217 20.54 24.12 11.14
C PRO A 1217 19.70 25.31 10.67
N HIS A 1218 18.48 25.05 10.21
CA HIS A 1218 17.47 26.10 10.03
C HIS A 1218 17.19 26.78 11.37
N GLY A 1219 17.45 28.09 11.47
CA GLY A 1219 17.36 28.83 12.73
C GLY A 1219 18.65 28.97 13.54
N PHE A 1220 19.77 28.39 13.08
CA PHE A 1220 21.08 28.56 13.73
C PHE A 1220 21.64 29.96 13.48
N ASN A 1221 22.21 30.53 14.53
CA ASN A 1221 22.78 31.85 14.55
C ASN A 1221 24.28 31.72 14.84
N ALA A 1222 25.14 32.15 13.91
CA ALA A 1222 26.56 32.31 14.15
C ALA A 1222 26.89 33.76 13.80
N TRP A 1223 27.35 34.52 14.80
CA TRP A 1223 27.98 35.82 14.55
C TRP A 1223 29.47 35.60 14.21
N ASP A 1224 30.10 34.59 14.81
CA ASP A 1224 31.54 34.29 14.75
C ASP A 1224 32.00 33.56 13.46
N MET A 1225 31.23 33.66 12.38
CA MET A 1225 31.53 33.07 11.06
C MET A 1225 31.47 34.12 9.92
N ALA A 1226 31.45 35.41 10.26
CA ALA A 1226 31.72 36.47 9.30
C ALA A 1226 33.21 36.50 8.90
N GLU A 1227 33.53 37.12 7.76
CA GLU A 1227 34.91 37.30 7.30
C GLU A 1227 35.58 38.46 8.08
N GLU A 1228 36.92 38.51 8.11
CA GLU A 1228 37.68 39.44 8.97
C GLU A 1228 37.30 40.93 8.78
N GLU A 1229 36.78 41.30 7.59
CA GLU A 1229 36.32 42.66 7.27
C GLU A 1229 35.09 43.13 8.11
N ASP A 1230 34.23 42.22 8.59
CA ASP A 1230 33.12 42.56 9.50
C ASP A 1230 33.60 42.80 10.95
N GLN A 1231 34.82 42.37 11.29
CA GLN A 1231 35.38 42.50 12.64
C GLN A 1231 35.93 43.91 12.89
N ASP A 1232 36.57 44.51 11.89
CA ASP A 1232 36.91 45.95 11.86
C ASP A 1232 35.65 46.83 11.99
N LEU A 1233 34.53 46.40 11.39
CA LEU A 1233 33.25 47.10 11.48
C LEU A 1233 32.65 47.03 12.89
N LEU A 1234 32.87 45.92 13.61
CA LEU A 1234 32.47 45.75 15.01
C LEU A 1234 33.31 46.60 15.96
N GLU A 1235 34.65 46.62 15.84
CA GLU A 1235 35.49 47.53 16.62
C GLU A 1235 35.11 49.00 16.37
N ALA A 1236 34.85 49.37 15.10
CA ALA A 1236 34.36 50.70 14.76
C ALA A 1236 32.97 51.01 15.35
N MET A 1237 32.08 50.02 15.49
CA MET A 1237 30.76 50.20 16.10
C MET A 1237 30.80 50.24 17.64
N GLU A 1238 31.69 49.51 18.30
CA GLU A 1238 31.92 49.66 19.76
C GLU A 1238 32.56 51.02 20.07
N LEU A 1239 33.55 51.46 19.28
CA LEU A 1239 34.14 52.81 19.37
C LEU A 1239 33.14 53.95 19.07
N LEU A 1240 32.03 53.66 18.39
CA LEU A 1240 30.91 54.59 18.16
C LEU A 1240 29.76 54.44 19.18
N ALA A 1241 29.82 53.45 20.08
CA ALA A 1241 28.88 53.26 21.18
C ALA A 1241 29.41 53.82 22.51
N ASP A 1242 30.73 53.87 22.67
CA ASP A 1242 31.44 54.48 23.81
C ASP A 1242 31.68 56.02 23.64
N ALA A 1243 31.16 56.64 22.59
CA ALA A 1243 31.42 58.04 22.18
C ALA A 1243 30.16 58.95 22.19
#